data_AF-A0A8T5Y680-F1
#
_entry.id   AF-A0A8T5Y680-F1
#
_cell.length_a   1.000
_cell.length_b   1.000
_cell.length_c   1.000
_cell.angle_alpha   90.00
_cell.angle_beta   90.00
_cell.angle_gamma   90.00
#
_symmetry.space_group_name_H-M   'P 1'
#
loop_
_entity.id
_entity.type
_entity.pdbx_description
1 polymer ?
#
loop_
_entity_poly.entity_id
_entity_poly.type
_entity_poly.pdbx_seq_one_letter_code
_entity_poly.pdbx_strand_id
1 'polypeptide(L)'
;MSNLHRITWIDNQIRNERYPNCRQIAQQFEISLRQASRDVEYLRYSLGAPVAYSAKHNGYYYQGEPFALPAQFIPEETRDTLGYLAFQYRNREGAQARRLAELFSRLAGEAPVSEDNDIDIIDSCANETAVFKALKQAQHSQTKVKLIYVNAGNHRSTRVFCPYKIFSSKATAYVVGYCELREDFRTFRLERVREVVPTGERFQVKPDFDSNAYTGDFKFDREPFHAVVEFQWPPLALPGLQTERIAQRTLKIEFQTSTELLGALLGVRGWFQIQSPSWLRRNLHQRLQAILTANQIFAEVGHHMADRERYNRSNNRKEEDILSKQILSDVNMGMTWTMYIGAVEGALRRAGWWSGETYQLMGMTGIGFHFIIHKTVCPSSVTVYDWPNEHFAALDRIGVHSQCSQVYRDPRLNTFRQVQAEAIERIKESIDKGVPVVAWAPTGLLEFGLIYGYDDEEQVLFVKDCDDNADPVKYSNFGISEVPIMFYQTFGGRVEVDPEKTFRDSLEFAVGEWNKEQHTSPDYESGKKGYEALLATLKRGDFNEFGLTYVLAVYADAKENLAKYLRYVEAESVELQGLAEACKKYAELAEKFQAASSLVPFKGPGVADVEQENIPQVIELLAQCLELETRAMQTIEQVLAK
;
A
#
# COMPACT_ATOMS: atom_id res chain seq x y z
N MET A 1 -40.04 -0.36 41.20
CA MET A 1 -38.75 -0.27 40.46
C MET A 1 -38.51 -1.57 39.69
N SER A 2 -37.74 -1.54 38.60
CA SER A 2 -37.45 -2.74 37.79
C SER A 2 -36.65 -3.79 38.59
N ASN A 3 -36.69 -5.05 38.15
CA ASN A 3 -35.91 -6.15 38.76
C ASN A 3 -34.40 -5.89 38.60
N LEU A 4 -33.96 -5.57 37.38
CA LEU A 4 -32.54 -5.32 37.05
C LEU A 4 -31.86 -4.30 37.98
N HIS A 5 -32.52 -3.18 38.28
CA HIS A 5 -31.96 -2.15 39.18
C HIS A 5 -31.63 -2.71 40.58
N ARG A 6 -32.46 -3.62 41.11
CA ARG A 6 -32.23 -4.24 42.41
C ARG A 6 -31.11 -5.28 42.34
N ILE A 7 -31.06 -6.06 41.26
CA ILE A 7 -30.00 -7.06 41.03
C ILE A 7 -28.62 -6.39 40.92
N THR A 8 -28.50 -5.32 40.12
CA THR A 8 -27.27 -4.52 40.00
C THR A 8 -26.86 -3.87 41.34
N TRP A 9 -27.81 -3.46 42.17
CA TRP A 9 -27.51 -2.92 43.50
C TRP A 9 -26.98 -4.00 44.46
N ILE A 10 -27.58 -5.20 44.46
CA ILE A 10 -27.17 -6.34 45.30
C ILE A 10 -25.74 -6.77 44.95
N ASP A 11 -25.43 -6.96 43.67
CA ASP A 11 -24.06 -7.24 43.18
C ASP A 11 -23.06 -6.16 43.63
N ASN A 12 -23.40 -4.88 43.48
CA ASN A 12 -22.53 -3.79 43.96
C ASN A 12 -22.30 -3.83 45.48
N GLN A 13 -23.31 -4.13 46.31
CA GLN A 13 -23.09 -4.26 47.75
C GLN A 13 -22.23 -5.49 48.10
N ILE A 14 -22.41 -6.61 47.39
CA ILE A 14 -21.61 -7.82 47.59
C ILE A 14 -20.15 -7.59 47.19
N ARG A 15 -19.87 -7.03 46.01
CA ARG A 15 -18.50 -6.75 45.52
C ARG A 15 -17.72 -5.75 46.37
N ASN A 16 -18.42 -4.87 47.09
CA ASN A 16 -17.80 -3.91 48.02
C ASN A 16 -17.71 -4.45 49.47
N GLU A 17 -17.87 -5.77 49.68
CA GLU A 17 -17.79 -6.44 50.99
C GLU A 17 -18.78 -5.88 52.04
N ARG A 18 -19.96 -5.43 51.61
CA ARG A 18 -20.97 -4.79 52.50
C ARG A 18 -22.04 -5.75 53.02
N TYR A 19 -21.95 -7.03 52.65
CA TYR A 19 -22.79 -8.13 53.13
C TYR A 19 -24.30 -7.79 53.21
N PRO A 20 -24.98 -7.49 52.08
CA PRO A 20 -26.41 -7.21 52.08
C PRO A 20 -27.22 -8.46 52.49
N ASN A 21 -28.32 -8.27 53.22
CA ASN A 21 -29.29 -9.33 53.54
C ASN A 21 -30.70 -8.98 53.08
N CYS A 22 -31.60 -9.98 53.07
CA CYS A 22 -32.97 -9.80 52.57
C CYS A 22 -33.76 -8.70 53.31
N ARG A 23 -33.46 -8.38 54.58
CA ARG A 23 -34.12 -7.26 55.30
C ARG A 23 -33.64 -5.90 54.78
N GLN A 24 -32.33 -5.74 54.60
CA GLN A 24 -31.76 -4.51 54.03
C GLN A 24 -32.24 -4.30 52.59
N ILE A 25 -32.26 -5.35 51.76
CA ILE A 25 -32.77 -5.31 50.38
C ILE A 25 -34.27 -4.96 50.36
N ALA A 26 -35.07 -5.58 51.24
CA ALA A 26 -36.50 -5.30 51.36
C ALA A 26 -36.77 -3.85 51.77
N GLN A 27 -36.05 -3.32 52.75
CA GLN A 27 -36.18 -1.95 53.23
C GLN A 27 -35.70 -0.92 52.18
N GLN A 28 -34.56 -1.16 51.53
CA GLN A 28 -33.97 -0.25 50.54
C GLN A 28 -34.86 -0.02 49.31
N PHE A 29 -35.67 -1.01 48.93
CA PHE A 29 -36.50 -0.98 47.73
C PHE A 29 -38.01 -1.04 48.01
N GLU A 30 -38.42 -0.95 49.27
CA GLU A 30 -39.82 -1.02 49.73
C GLU A 30 -40.56 -2.28 49.20
N ILE A 31 -39.87 -3.42 49.18
CA ILE A 31 -40.40 -4.71 48.71
C ILE A 31 -40.59 -5.72 49.86
N SER A 32 -41.42 -6.74 49.64
CA SER A 32 -41.54 -7.84 50.59
C SER A 32 -40.23 -8.66 50.72
N LEU A 33 -39.99 -9.22 51.91
CA LEU A 33 -38.87 -10.15 52.15
C LEU A 33 -38.86 -11.34 51.18
N ARG A 34 -40.04 -11.81 50.75
CA ARG A 34 -40.18 -12.89 49.77
C ARG A 34 -39.81 -12.47 48.35
N GLN A 35 -39.85 -11.17 48.03
CA GLN A 35 -39.31 -10.67 46.76
C GLN A 35 -37.79 -10.46 46.87
N ALA A 36 -37.29 -9.93 47.99
CA ALA A 36 -35.85 -9.80 48.22
C ALA A 36 -35.13 -11.16 48.18
N SER A 37 -35.71 -12.21 48.76
CA SER A 37 -35.18 -13.59 48.65
C SER A 37 -35.14 -14.05 47.19
N ARG A 38 -36.22 -13.86 46.43
CA ARG A 38 -36.29 -14.21 45.00
C ARG A 38 -35.30 -13.45 44.14
N ASP A 39 -35.01 -12.19 44.45
CA ASP A 39 -33.99 -11.40 43.75
C ASP A 39 -32.57 -11.97 44.01
N VAL A 40 -32.28 -12.41 45.25
CA VAL A 40 -31.02 -13.10 45.58
C VAL A 40 -30.93 -14.50 44.98
N GLU A 41 -32.04 -15.25 44.96
CA GLU A 41 -32.15 -16.57 44.31
C GLU A 41 -31.97 -16.46 42.80
N TYR A 42 -32.51 -15.42 42.16
CA TYR A 42 -32.31 -15.14 40.73
C TYR A 42 -30.82 -14.84 40.42
N LEU A 43 -30.18 -14.00 41.24
CA LEU A 43 -28.74 -13.72 41.12
C LEU A 43 -27.89 -15.00 41.27
N ARG A 44 -28.24 -15.88 42.22
CA ARG A 44 -27.51 -17.14 42.46
C ARG A 44 -27.76 -18.20 41.36
N TYR A 45 -29.02 -18.52 41.08
CA TYR A 45 -29.40 -19.70 40.29
C TYR A 45 -29.66 -19.39 38.82
N SER A 46 -30.12 -18.18 38.48
CA SER A 46 -30.40 -17.79 37.09
C SER A 46 -29.23 -17.03 36.44
N LEU A 47 -28.44 -16.30 37.24
CA LEU A 47 -27.24 -15.58 36.77
C LEU A 47 -25.92 -16.26 37.19
N GLY A 48 -25.99 -17.45 37.81
CA GLY A 48 -24.81 -18.26 38.15
C GLY A 48 -23.87 -17.66 39.18
N ALA A 49 -24.26 -16.61 39.91
CA ALA A 49 -23.37 -15.91 40.82
C ALA A 49 -23.06 -16.77 42.06
N PRO A 50 -21.79 -16.83 42.53
CA PRO A 50 -21.37 -17.69 43.65
C PRO A 50 -21.76 -17.08 45.02
N VAL A 51 -23.04 -16.76 45.19
CA VAL A 51 -23.60 -16.08 46.37
C VAL A 51 -23.69 -17.05 47.55
N ALA A 52 -22.81 -16.92 48.53
CA ALA A 52 -22.89 -17.60 49.82
C ALA A 52 -23.49 -16.67 50.90
N TYR A 53 -23.90 -17.23 52.04
CA TYR A 53 -24.34 -16.45 53.21
C TYR A 53 -23.30 -16.53 54.32
N SER A 54 -22.93 -15.38 54.88
CA SER A 54 -22.04 -15.29 56.03
C SER A 54 -22.84 -15.09 57.30
N ALA A 55 -22.92 -16.13 58.14
CA ALA A 55 -23.53 -16.03 59.47
C ALA A 55 -22.82 -15.00 60.36
N LYS A 56 -21.50 -14.84 60.23
CA LYS A 56 -20.69 -13.86 60.99
C LYS A 56 -21.04 -12.41 60.62
N HIS A 57 -21.25 -12.13 59.33
CA HIS A 57 -21.54 -10.78 58.84
C HIS A 57 -23.05 -10.53 58.61
N ASN A 58 -23.90 -11.53 58.88
CA ASN A 58 -25.35 -11.50 58.74
C ASN A 58 -25.83 -11.00 57.36
N GLY A 59 -25.21 -11.53 56.29
CA GLY A 59 -25.48 -11.13 54.91
C GLY A 59 -24.76 -11.96 53.84
N TYR A 60 -25.09 -11.70 52.58
CA TYR A 60 -24.59 -12.45 51.42
C TYR A 60 -23.24 -11.94 50.92
N TYR A 61 -22.41 -12.82 50.38
CA TYR A 61 -21.09 -12.50 49.79
C TYR A 61 -20.78 -13.43 48.61
N TYR A 62 -19.78 -13.09 47.77
CA TYR A 62 -19.28 -14.02 46.75
C TYR A 62 -18.21 -14.95 47.33
N GLN A 63 -18.38 -16.25 47.15
CA GLN A 63 -17.46 -17.29 47.61
C GLN A 63 -16.65 -17.85 46.44
N GLY A 64 -15.33 -17.65 46.45
CA GLY A 64 -14.44 -18.14 45.40
C GLY A 64 -14.04 -17.03 44.42
N GLU A 65 -14.15 -17.29 43.12
CA GLU A 65 -13.71 -16.37 42.07
C GLU A 65 -14.49 -15.04 42.03
N PRO A 66 -13.85 -13.93 41.59
CA PRO A 66 -14.49 -12.63 41.52
C PRO A 66 -15.57 -12.59 40.42
N PHE A 67 -16.83 -12.70 40.85
CA PHE A 67 -18.01 -12.50 40.00
C PHE A 67 -18.33 -11.01 39.84
N ALA A 68 -18.77 -10.62 38.65
CA ALA A 68 -19.39 -9.32 38.38
C ALA A 68 -20.49 -9.46 37.33
N LEU A 69 -21.61 -8.76 37.53
CA LEU A 69 -22.64 -8.65 36.49
C LEU A 69 -22.08 -7.91 35.25
N PRO A 70 -22.33 -8.41 34.01
CA PRO A 70 -21.90 -7.73 32.79
C PRO A 70 -22.76 -6.48 32.55
N ALA A 71 -22.30 -5.34 33.08
CA ALA A 71 -22.90 -4.04 32.86
C ALA A 71 -22.13 -3.26 31.79
N GLN A 72 -22.47 -3.46 30.52
CA GLN A 72 -22.07 -2.54 29.46
C GLN A 72 -23.19 -1.51 29.24
N PHE A 73 -22.97 -0.27 29.67
CA PHE A 73 -23.82 0.84 29.23
C PHE A 73 -23.46 1.18 27.78
N ILE A 74 -24.21 0.63 26.85
CA ILE A 74 -24.06 0.89 25.42
C ILE A 74 -25.11 1.97 25.04
N PRO A 75 -24.68 3.15 24.55
CA PRO A 75 -25.59 4.20 24.06
C PRO A 75 -26.49 3.69 22.95
N GLU A 76 -27.65 4.33 22.76
CA GLU A 76 -28.66 3.92 21.77
C GLU A 76 -28.09 3.89 20.34
N GLU A 77 -27.42 4.98 19.92
CA GLU A 77 -26.69 5.05 18.64
C GLU A 77 -25.67 3.91 18.43
N THR A 78 -25.03 3.47 19.52
CA THR A 78 -24.07 2.35 19.48
C THR A 78 -24.78 1.00 19.40
N ARG A 79 -25.96 0.84 20.01
CA ARG A 79 -26.79 -0.37 19.84
C ARG A 79 -27.34 -0.47 18.44
N ASP A 80 -27.80 0.64 17.85
CA ASP A 80 -28.26 0.66 16.45
C ASP A 80 -27.13 0.29 15.49
N THR A 81 -25.92 0.80 15.73
CA THR A 81 -24.72 0.43 14.97
C THR A 81 -24.39 -1.06 15.14
N LEU A 82 -24.48 -1.61 16.35
CA LEU A 82 -24.25 -3.03 16.62
C LEU A 82 -25.35 -3.92 16.00
N GLY A 83 -26.62 -3.51 16.01
CA GLY A 83 -27.72 -4.22 15.34
C GLY A 83 -27.57 -4.18 13.81
N TYR A 84 -27.13 -3.06 13.24
CA TYR A 84 -26.79 -2.96 11.82
C TYR A 84 -25.62 -3.88 11.45
N LEU A 85 -24.56 -3.92 12.26
CA LEU A 85 -23.47 -4.89 12.08
C LEU A 85 -23.98 -6.32 12.23
N ALA A 86 -24.85 -6.61 13.20
CA ALA A 86 -25.44 -7.92 13.38
C ALA A 86 -26.21 -8.37 12.13
N PHE A 87 -27.04 -7.49 11.55
CA PHE A 87 -27.75 -7.73 10.30
C PHE A 87 -26.79 -7.97 9.12
N GLN A 88 -25.78 -7.10 8.94
CA GLN A 88 -24.75 -7.24 7.90
C GLN A 88 -24.02 -8.58 7.96
N TYR A 89 -23.58 -9.00 9.16
CA TYR A 89 -22.86 -10.25 9.34
C TYR A 89 -23.78 -11.49 9.33
N ARG A 90 -25.09 -11.35 9.60
CA ARG A 90 -26.07 -12.46 9.50
C ARG A 90 -26.35 -12.83 8.03
N ASN A 91 -26.23 -11.88 7.12
CA ASN A 91 -26.43 -12.06 5.68
C ASN A 91 -25.14 -12.42 4.91
N ARG A 92 -24.04 -12.71 5.62
CA ARG A 92 -22.78 -13.19 5.03
C ARG A 92 -22.61 -14.68 5.32
N GLU A 93 -22.06 -15.40 4.36
CA GLU A 93 -21.75 -16.82 4.52
C GLU A 93 -20.57 -17.05 5.48
N GLY A 94 -20.47 -18.28 5.99
CA GLY A 94 -19.42 -18.69 6.95
C GLY A 94 -19.86 -18.69 8.43
N ALA A 95 -19.18 -19.52 9.22
CA ALA A 95 -19.47 -19.68 10.65
C ALA A 95 -19.04 -18.48 11.51
N GLN A 96 -17.98 -17.77 11.10
CA GLN A 96 -17.51 -16.57 11.79
C GLN A 96 -18.50 -15.41 11.66
N ALA A 97 -19.09 -15.21 10.47
CA ALA A 97 -20.05 -14.13 10.25
C ALA A 97 -21.30 -14.31 11.12
N ARG A 98 -21.85 -15.53 11.18
CA ARG A 98 -22.92 -15.89 12.12
C ARG A 98 -22.55 -15.64 13.59
N ARG A 99 -21.34 -15.99 14.03
CA ARG A 99 -20.87 -15.74 15.41
C ARG A 99 -20.66 -14.26 15.73
N LEU A 100 -20.12 -13.48 14.80
CA LEU A 100 -20.00 -12.02 14.97
C LEU A 100 -21.37 -11.36 14.97
N ALA A 101 -22.28 -11.79 14.10
CA ALA A 101 -23.66 -11.35 14.10
C ALA A 101 -24.33 -11.61 15.45
N GLU A 102 -24.15 -12.79 16.01
CA GLU A 102 -24.74 -13.13 17.31
C GLU A 102 -24.08 -12.38 18.48
N LEU A 103 -22.76 -12.17 18.45
CA LEU A 103 -22.06 -11.32 19.43
C LEU A 103 -22.57 -9.88 19.36
N PHE A 104 -22.72 -9.30 18.17
CA PHE A 104 -23.22 -7.95 17.99
C PHE A 104 -24.71 -7.84 18.36
N SER A 105 -25.55 -8.83 18.05
CA SER A 105 -26.93 -8.93 18.53
C SER A 105 -27.00 -8.95 20.06
N ARG A 106 -26.19 -9.79 20.73
CA ARG A 106 -26.13 -9.87 22.20
C ARG A 106 -25.66 -8.54 22.83
N LEU A 107 -24.74 -7.81 22.18
CA LEU A 107 -24.28 -6.48 22.63
C LEU A 107 -25.28 -5.35 22.32
N ALA A 108 -26.05 -5.47 21.23
CA ALA A 108 -27.16 -4.55 20.93
C ALA A 108 -28.36 -4.72 21.88
N GLY A 109 -28.46 -5.87 22.57
CA GLY A 109 -29.55 -6.24 23.46
C GLY A 109 -30.67 -7.04 22.78
N GLU A 110 -30.41 -7.59 21.60
CA GLU A 110 -31.31 -8.52 20.91
C GLU A 110 -31.30 -9.89 21.58
N ALA A 111 -32.45 -10.59 21.57
CA ALA A 111 -32.55 -11.94 22.11
C ALA A 111 -31.75 -12.94 21.25
N PRO A 112 -31.02 -13.90 21.85
CA PRO A 112 -30.28 -14.90 21.10
C PRO A 112 -31.25 -15.84 20.37
N VAL A 113 -30.97 -16.11 19.08
CA VAL A 113 -31.63 -17.16 18.32
C VAL A 113 -30.85 -18.45 18.57
N SER A 114 -31.46 -19.37 19.31
CA SER A 114 -30.78 -20.57 19.82
C SER A 114 -30.54 -21.63 18.75
N GLU A 115 -29.29 -22.05 18.59
CA GLU A 115 -28.92 -23.44 18.28
C GLU A 115 -27.60 -23.77 18.97
N ASP A 116 -27.51 -24.96 19.58
CA ASP A 116 -26.30 -25.47 20.23
C ASP A 116 -25.16 -25.59 19.20
N ASN A 117 -23.93 -25.20 19.58
CA ASN A 117 -22.68 -25.76 19.06
C ASN A 117 -21.48 -25.30 19.90
N ASP A 118 -20.54 -26.21 20.16
CA ASP A 118 -19.26 -25.92 20.81
C ASP A 118 -18.43 -24.90 20.00
N ILE A 119 -17.70 -24.04 20.73
CA ILE A 119 -17.09 -22.82 20.16
C ILE A 119 -15.63 -23.07 19.77
N ASP A 120 -15.41 -23.50 18.52
CA ASP A 120 -14.08 -23.50 17.89
C ASP A 120 -13.78 -22.22 17.08
N ILE A 121 -12.50 -21.80 17.12
CA ILE A 121 -11.94 -20.51 16.67
C ILE A 121 -10.75 -20.83 15.74
N ILE A 122 -10.41 -20.12 14.66
CA ILE A 122 -10.53 -18.69 14.26
C ILE A 122 -10.67 -18.61 12.72
N ASP A 123 -11.27 -17.56 12.13
CA ASP A 123 -10.74 -17.05 10.84
C ASP A 123 -10.76 -15.52 10.64
N SER A 124 -10.02 -14.80 11.48
CA SER A 124 -9.23 -13.68 11.00
C SER A 124 -7.78 -14.17 10.90
N CYS A 125 -7.27 -14.32 9.67
CA CYS A 125 -5.94 -14.85 9.29
C CYS A 125 -5.08 -15.26 10.50
N ALA A 126 -5.18 -16.52 10.92
CA ALA A 126 -4.88 -16.96 12.29
C ALA A 126 -3.51 -16.51 12.85
N ASN A 127 -2.51 -16.36 11.98
CA ASN A 127 -1.20 -15.82 12.30
C ASN A 127 -1.22 -14.38 12.83
N GLU A 128 -1.97 -13.45 12.21
CA GLU A 128 -1.97 -12.04 12.63
C GLU A 128 -2.62 -11.87 14.01
N THR A 129 -3.70 -12.61 14.28
CA THR A 129 -4.35 -12.65 15.60
C THR A 129 -3.40 -13.21 16.68
N ALA A 130 -2.64 -14.26 16.36
CA ALA A 130 -1.64 -14.84 17.26
C ALA A 130 -0.48 -13.87 17.52
N VAL A 131 0.06 -13.23 16.47
CA VAL A 131 1.08 -12.18 16.54
C VAL A 131 0.62 -11.01 17.40
N PHE A 132 -0.59 -10.49 17.18
CA PHE A 132 -1.16 -9.39 17.97
C PHE A 132 -1.26 -9.76 19.45
N LYS A 133 -1.77 -10.96 19.76
CA LYS A 133 -1.88 -11.47 21.14
C LYS A 133 -0.50 -11.59 21.81
N ALA A 134 0.48 -12.19 21.12
CA ALA A 134 1.84 -12.35 21.62
C ALA A 134 2.54 -11.00 21.88
N LEU A 135 2.42 -10.06 20.94
CA LEU A 135 2.96 -8.70 21.09
C LEU A 135 2.25 -7.91 22.20
N LYS A 136 0.93 -8.03 22.35
CA LYS A 136 0.18 -7.43 23.48
C LYS A 136 0.64 -7.98 24.83
N GLN A 137 0.83 -9.29 24.94
CA GLN A 137 1.32 -9.93 26.15
C GLN A 137 2.76 -9.50 26.47
N ALA A 138 3.63 -9.42 25.47
CA ALA A 138 5.00 -8.92 25.60
C ALA A 138 5.04 -7.43 26.01
N GLN A 139 4.20 -6.59 25.41
CA GLN A 139 4.04 -5.18 25.78
C GLN A 139 3.60 -5.03 27.24
N HIS A 140 2.57 -5.77 27.67
CA HIS A 140 2.03 -5.69 29.03
C HIS A 140 3.00 -6.22 30.11
N SER A 141 3.69 -7.33 29.82
CA SER A 141 4.72 -7.90 30.72
C SER A 141 6.08 -7.23 30.65
N GLN A 142 6.24 -6.25 29.74
CA GLN A 142 7.51 -5.62 29.37
C GLN A 142 8.62 -6.64 29.02
N THR A 143 8.27 -7.73 28.33
CA THR A 143 9.19 -8.81 27.95
C THR A 143 9.69 -8.61 26.51
N LYS A 144 11.00 -8.70 26.28
CA LYS A 144 11.57 -8.64 24.92
C LYS A 144 11.13 -9.87 24.12
N VAL A 145 10.91 -9.69 22.81
CA VAL A 145 10.57 -10.78 21.90
C VAL A 145 11.66 -10.97 20.85
N LYS A 146 11.90 -12.24 20.49
CA LYS A 146 12.55 -12.62 19.25
C LYS A 146 11.49 -12.57 18.15
N LEU A 147 11.57 -11.53 17.33
CA LEU A 147 10.67 -11.23 16.23
C LEU A 147 11.26 -11.77 14.92
N ILE A 148 10.51 -12.59 14.20
CA ILE A 148 10.85 -12.97 12.82
C ILE A 148 10.00 -12.13 11.87
N TYR A 149 10.66 -11.25 11.13
CA TYR A 149 10.04 -10.24 10.29
C TYR A 149 10.50 -10.35 8.84
N VAL A 150 9.56 -10.26 7.90
CA VAL A 150 9.81 -10.24 6.46
C VAL A 150 9.52 -8.83 5.95
N ASN A 151 10.52 -8.15 5.36
CA ASN A 151 10.34 -6.76 4.91
C ASN A 151 9.62 -6.68 3.54
N ALA A 152 9.44 -5.46 3.01
CA ALA A 152 8.78 -5.24 1.72
C ALA A 152 9.51 -5.91 0.54
N GLY A 153 10.85 -5.90 0.55
CA GLY A 153 11.69 -6.66 -0.39
C GLY A 153 11.86 -8.14 0.01
N ASN A 154 10.95 -8.66 0.82
CA ASN A 154 10.84 -10.05 1.23
C ASN A 154 12.06 -10.67 1.96
N HIS A 155 13.02 -9.86 2.43
CA HIS A 155 14.12 -10.34 3.24
C HIS A 155 13.64 -10.71 4.66
N ARG A 156 13.77 -11.99 5.02
CA ARG A 156 13.56 -12.50 6.38
C ARG A 156 14.69 -12.02 7.30
N SER A 157 14.32 -11.48 8.46
CA SER A 157 15.24 -11.06 9.52
C SER A 157 14.73 -11.47 10.89
N THR A 158 15.64 -11.88 11.76
CA THR A 158 15.37 -12.26 13.15
C THR A 158 15.95 -11.20 14.07
N ARG A 159 15.15 -10.68 15.00
CA ARG A 159 15.48 -9.48 15.79
C ARG A 159 15.08 -9.66 17.24
N VAL A 160 15.90 -9.21 18.19
CA VAL A 160 15.41 -8.93 19.55
C VAL A 160 14.74 -7.55 19.51
N PHE A 161 13.53 -7.48 20.04
CA PHE A 161 12.63 -6.34 19.92
C PHE A 161 11.86 -6.11 21.23
N CYS A 162 11.74 -4.85 21.61
CA CYS A 162 11.04 -4.39 22.81
C CYS A 162 9.73 -3.72 22.38
N PRO A 163 8.59 -4.44 22.30
CA PRO A 163 7.34 -3.89 21.77
C PRO A 163 6.75 -2.83 22.71
N TYR A 164 6.78 -1.57 22.30
CA TYR A 164 6.33 -0.44 23.13
C TYR A 164 4.86 -0.09 22.91
N LYS A 165 4.40 -0.08 21.65
CA LYS A 165 3.01 0.27 21.30
C LYS A 165 2.56 -0.48 20.04
N ILE A 166 1.35 -1.01 20.09
CA ILE A 166 0.62 -1.51 18.92
C ILE A 166 -0.45 -0.48 18.58
N PHE A 167 -0.55 -0.12 17.30
CA PHE A 167 -1.48 0.88 16.77
C PHE A 167 -1.91 0.48 15.35
N SER A 168 -2.93 1.15 14.81
CA SER A 168 -3.34 0.97 13.41
C SER A 168 -3.31 2.32 12.70
N SER A 169 -2.91 2.32 11.42
CA SER A 169 -2.91 3.48 10.52
C SER A 169 -3.41 3.02 9.15
N LYS A 170 -4.36 3.76 8.55
CA LYS A 170 -5.03 3.42 7.28
C LYS A 170 -5.45 1.93 7.17
N ALA A 171 -6.15 1.43 8.19
CA ALA A 171 -6.57 0.03 8.35
C ALA A 171 -5.46 -1.04 8.49
N THR A 172 -4.18 -0.72 8.29
CA THR A 172 -3.06 -1.63 8.57
C THR A 172 -2.64 -1.57 10.04
N ALA A 173 -2.36 -2.73 10.66
CA ALA A 173 -1.87 -2.82 12.03
C ALA A 173 -0.32 -2.78 12.10
N TYR A 174 0.21 -2.05 13.08
CA TYR A 174 1.63 -1.81 13.29
C TYR A 174 2.03 -2.01 14.76
N VAL A 175 3.26 -2.47 15.00
CA VAL A 175 3.93 -2.39 16.31
C VAL A 175 5.18 -1.53 16.19
N VAL A 176 5.33 -0.57 17.10
CA VAL A 176 6.57 0.18 17.31
C VAL A 176 7.25 -0.25 18.60
N GLY A 177 8.58 -0.24 18.59
CA GLY A 177 9.40 -0.58 19.74
C GLY A 177 10.89 -0.40 19.46
N TYR A 178 11.72 -0.62 20.46
CA TYR A 178 13.18 -0.58 20.29
C TYR A 178 13.69 -1.90 19.69
N CYS A 179 14.49 -1.84 18.63
CA CYS A 179 15.07 -3.00 17.97
C CYS A 179 16.56 -3.09 18.27
N GLU A 180 16.98 -4.08 19.06
CA GLU A 180 18.38 -4.19 19.51
C GLU A 180 19.35 -4.43 18.35
N LEU A 181 18.94 -5.16 17.31
CA LEU A 181 19.75 -5.34 16.08
C LEU A 181 20.06 -4.03 15.34
N ARG A 182 19.28 -2.97 15.58
CA ARG A 182 19.42 -1.66 14.92
C ARG A 182 19.64 -0.51 15.88
N GLU A 183 19.72 -0.79 17.18
CA GLU A 183 19.90 0.15 18.30
C GLU A 183 18.98 1.39 18.25
N ASP A 184 17.75 1.22 17.74
CA ASP A 184 16.85 2.32 17.38
C ASP A 184 15.38 1.88 17.36
N PHE A 185 14.44 2.84 17.39
CA PHE A 185 13.00 2.59 17.28
C PHE A 185 12.63 2.11 15.87
N ARG A 186 11.87 1.02 15.78
CA ARG A 186 11.39 0.48 14.50
C ARG A 186 9.90 0.14 14.58
N THR A 187 9.21 0.46 13.49
CA THR A 187 7.82 0.12 13.26
C THR A 187 7.74 -1.08 12.32
N PHE A 188 6.95 -2.09 12.68
CA PHE A 188 6.73 -3.31 11.91
C PHE A 188 5.23 -3.51 11.65
N ARG A 189 4.83 -3.75 10.39
CA ARG A 189 3.46 -4.21 10.05
C ARG A 189 3.21 -5.60 10.64
N LEU A 190 2.06 -5.81 11.29
CA LEU A 190 1.75 -7.09 11.93
C LEU A 190 1.58 -8.22 10.90
N GLU A 191 0.92 -7.95 9.76
CA GLU A 191 0.79 -8.86 8.59
C GLU A 191 2.13 -9.50 8.15
N ARG A 192 3.26 -8.81 8.37
CA ARG A 192 4.62 -9.18 7.92
C ARG A 192 5.45 -9.87 9.00
N VAL A 193 4.91 -10.02 10.21
CA VAL A 193 5.50 -10.80 11.28
C VAL A 193 5.14 -12.28 11.08
N ARG A 194 6.16 -13.13 11.00
CA ARG A 194 5.97 -14.59 10.84
C ARG A 194 6.03 -15.33 12.18
N GLU A 195 6.70 -14.77 13.18
CA GLU A 195 6.83 -15.40 14.50
C GLU A 195 7.17 -14.36 15.58
N VAL A 196 6.66 -14.58 16.79
CA VAL A 196 6.92 -13.77 17.99
C VAL A 196 7.19 -14.72 19.16
N VAL A 197 8.45 -14.83 19.59
CA VAL A 197 8.83 -15.70 20.72
C VAL A 197 9.31 -14.85 21.90
N PRO A 198 8.68 -14.91 23.08
CA PRO A 198 9.18 -14.25 24.27
C PRO A 198 10.58 -14.75 24.64
N THR A 199 11.51 -13.84 24.95
CA THR A 199 12.89 -14.19 25.34
C THR A 199 13.03 -14.50 26.83
N GLY A 200 12.07 -14.07 27.66
CA GLY A 200 12.17 -14.07 29.12
C GLY A 200 12.90 -12.86 29.70
N GLU A 201 13.66 -12.11 28.90
CA GLU A 201 14.27 -10.85 29.32
C GLU A 201 13.24 -9.72 29.38
N ARG A 202 13.39 -8.82 30.35
CA ARG A 202 12.57 -7.60 30.43
C ARG A 202 13.24 -6.42 29.73
N PHE A 203 12.42 -5.48 29.27
CA PHE A 203 12.83 -4.16 28.79
C PHE A 203 12.22 -3.06 29.64
N GLN A 204 12.75 -1.84 29.50
CA GLN A 204 12.06 -0.61 29.88
C GLN A 204 11.79 0.22 28.62
N VAL A 205 10.72 1.01 28.64
CA VAL A 205 10.45 1.99 27.58
C VAL A 205 11.48 3.11 27.73
N LYS A 206 12.24 3.41 26.67
CA LYS A 206 13.26 4.45 26.72
C LYS A 206 12.61 5.84 26.85
N PRO A 207 13.24 6.81 27.57
CA PRO A 207 12.61 8.11 27.87
C PRO A 207 12.34 9.00 26.65
N ASP A 208 13.05 8.77 25.55
CA ASP A 208 12.97 9.46 24.25
C ASP A 208 11.89 8.89 23.32
N PHE A 209 11.14 7.88 23.74
CA PHE A 209 10.03 7.32 22.96
C PHE A 209 8.75 8.18 23.06
N ASP A 210 8.46 8.96 22.02
CA ASP A 210 7.15 9.60 21.87
C ASP A 210 6.09 8.60 21.36
N SER A 211 5.19 8.20 22.25
CA SER A 211 4.02 7.38 21.91
C SER A 211 3.08 8.07 20.92
N ASN A 212 2.98 9.40 20.91
CA ASN A 212 1.97 10.14 20.15
C ASN A 212 2.27 10.21 18.65
N ALA A 213 3.54 10.09 18.26
CA ALA A 213 3.97 9.93 16.86
C ALA A 213 3.42 8.66 16.17
N TYR A 214 2.92 7.67 16.94
CA TYR A 214 2.50 6.36 16.45
C TYR A 214 1.00 6.12 16.67
N THR A 215 0.17 6.66 15.77
CA THR A 215 -1.31 6.70 15.85
C THR A 215 -1.95 6.43 14.47
N GLY A 216 -3.26 6.69 14.32
CA GLY A 216 -3.99 6.59 13.05
C GLY A 216 -3.37 7.39 11.91
N ASP A 217 -2.68 8.49 12.24
CA ASP A 217 -2.03 9.40 11.31
C ASP A 217 -0.51 9.14 11.18
N PHE A 218 -0.03 7.95 11.56
CA PHE A 218 1.37 7.57 11.38
C PHE A 218 1.79 7.70 9.91
N LYS A 219 2.63 8.69 9.64
CA LYS A 219 3.27 8.96 8.34
C LYS A 219 4.73 8.49 8.40
N PHE A 220 5.28 8.03 7.28
CA PHE A 220 6.73 7.84 7.17
C PHE A 220 7.43 9.18 7.40
N ASP A 221 8.66 9.15 7.89
CA ASP A 221 9.51 10.31 8.15
C ASP A 221 9.89 11.02 6.83
N ARG A 222 8.91 11.76 6.32
CA ARG A 222 8.91 12.65 5.16
C ARG A 222 8.67 14.05 5.66
N GLU A 223 9.53 14.97 5.23
CA GLU A 223 9.43 16.38 5.56
C GLU A 223 8.11 16.96 4.99
N PRO A 224 7.25 17.60 5.79
CA PRO A 224 6.01 18.20 5.31
C PRO A 224 6.29 19.37 4.37
N PHE A 225 5.34 19.68 3.49
CA PHE A 225 5.31 20.93 2.74
C PHE A 225 4.74 22.06 3.59
N HIS A 226 5.09 23.30 3.23
CA HIS A 226 4.58 24.52 3.84
C HIS A 226 3.91 25.37 2.77
N ALA A 227 2.64 25.71 2.96
CA ALA A 227 1.91 26.64 2.11
C ALA A 227 1.67 27.96 2.85
N VAL A 228 1.82 29.09 2.17
CA VAL A 228 1.36 30.39 2.67
C VAL A 228 0.05 30.73 1.98
N VAL A 229 -1.01 30.92 2.75
CA VAL A 229 -2.37 31.16 2.24
C VAL A 229 -2.97 32.40 2.91
N GLU A 230 -3.41 33.34 2.07
CA GLU A 230 -4.17 34.51 2.46
C GLU A 230 -5.67 34.26 2.31
N PHE A 231 -6.48 34.76 3.23
CA PHE A 231 -7.92 34.56 3.27
C PHE A 231 -8.67 35.90 3.21
N GLN A 232 -9.91 35.89 2.73
CA GLN A 232 -10.79 37.08 2.74
C GLN A 232 -10.98 37.65 4.16
N TRP A 233 -11.15 36.77 5.15
CA TRP A 233 -11.37 37.09 6.56
C TRP A 233 -10.35 36.35 7.42
N PRO A 234 -10.00 36.81 8.63
CA PRO A 234 -9.13 36.07 9.54
C PRO A 234 -9.70 34.66 9.81
N PRO A 235 -9.05 33.56 9.36
CA PRO A 235 -9.53 32.21 9.63
C PRO A 235 -9.33 31.88 11.11
N LEU A 236 -10.23 31.09 11.71
CA LEU A 236 -10.06 30.62 13.09
C LEU A 236 -8.96 29.56 13.18
N ALA A 237 -9.08 28.49 12.40
CA ALA A 237 -8.08 27.45 12.14
C ALA A 237 -8.52 26.64 10.91
N LEU A 238 -7.65 25.77 10.38
CA LEU A 238 -8.05 24.68 9.47
C LEU A 238 -8.03 23.35 10.26
N PRO A 239 -9.17 22.67 10.45
CA PRO A 239 -9.22 21.41 11.20
C PRO A 239 -8.32 20.34 10.58
N GLY A 240 -7.56 19.62 11.42
CA GLY A 240 -6.66 18.54 10.98
C GLY A 240 -5.30 18.98 10.42
N LEU A 241 -5.03 20.29 10.30
CA LEU A 241 -3.78 20.82 9.78
C LEU A 241 -3.01 21.62 10.82
N GLN A 242 -1.68 21.51 10.82
CA GLN A 242 -0.80 22.39 11.60
C GLN A 242 -0.78 23.77 10.93
N THR A 243 -1.06 24.83 11.69
CA THR A 243 -1.13 26.19 11.16
C THR A 243 -0.45 27.21 12.08
N GLU A 244 0.34 28.09 11.47
CA GLU A 244 1.06 29.20 12.09
C GLU A 244 0.50 30.51 11.51
N ARG A 245 0.02 31.43 12.36
CA ARG A 245 -0.47 32.74 11.89
C ARG A 245 0.69 33.71 11.70
N ILE A 246 0.98 34.05 10.45
CA ILE A 246 2.06 35.00 10.11
C ILE A 246 1.55 36.42 9.85
N ALA A 247 0.25 36.60 9.55
CA ALA A 247 -0.39 37.92 9.48
C ALA A 247 -1.89 37.84 9.82
N GLN A 248 -2.57 38.99 9.94
CA GLN A 248 -3.98 39.06 10.34
C GLN A 248 -4.91 38.16 9.49
N ARG A 249 -4.65 38.05 8.18
CA ARG A 249 -5.41 37.23 7.22
C ARG A 249 -4.58 36.11 6.56
N THR A 250 -3.36 35.84 7.05
CA THR A 250 -2.42 34.91 6.39
C THR A 250 -1.93 33.84 7.34
N LEU A 251 -2.07 32.58 6.91
CA LEU A 251 -1.53 31.41 7.60
C LEU A 251 -0.38 30.80 6.80
N LYS A 252 0.63 30.32 7.51
CA LYS A 252 1.54 29.27 7.04
C LYS A 252 0.96 27.94 7.52
N ILE A 253 0.83 26.97 6.62
CA ILE A 253 0.11 25.72 6.85
C ILE A 253 1.04 24.56 6.49
N GLU A 254 1.23 23.61 7.40
CA GLU A 254 1.96 22.38 7.10
C GLU A 254 1.01 21.32 6.53
N PHE A 255 1.44 20.64 5.47
CA PHE A 255 0.64 19.63 4.79
C PHE A 255 1.53 18.56 4.15
N GLN A 256 0.98 17.39 3.85
CA GLN A 256 1.73 16.24 3.32
C GLN A 256 1.29 15.84 1.90
N THR A 257 0.06 16.16 1.49
CA THR A 257 -0.38 16.09 0.08
C THR A 257 -1.26 17.28 -0.28
N SER A 258 -1.29 17.70 -1.55
CA SER A 258 -2.19 18.77 -1.99
C SER A 258 -3.65 18.36 -1.80
N THR A 259 -4.01 17.08 -1.92
CA THR A 259 -5.38 16.60 -1.68
C THR A 259 -5.86 16.90 -0.26
N GLU A 260 -4.98 16.73 0.75
CA GLU A 260 -5.23 17.05 2.17
C GLU A 260 -5.52 18.55 2.35
N LEU A 261 -4.61 19.41 1.87
CA LEU A 261 -4.72 20.87 2.02
C LEU A 261 -5.83 21.49 1.16
N LEU A 262 -5.89 21.17 -0.13
CA LEU A 262 -6.91 21.70 -1.05
C LEU A 262 -8.31 21.23 -0.66
N GLY A 263 -8.45 20.03 -0.10
CA GLY A 263 -9.72 19.56 0.49
C GLY A 263 -10.19 20.46 1.63
N ALA A 264 -9.29 20.81 2.56
CA ALA A 264 -9.59 21.73 3.66
C ALA A 264 -9.90 23.15 3.16
N LEU A 265 -9.10 23.68 2.21
CA LEU A 265 -9.28 25.04 1.67
C LEU A 265 -10.59 25.20 0.89
N LEU A 266 -10.98 24.22 0.06
CA LEU A 266 -12.24 24.25 -0.69
C LEU A 266 -13.48 24.12 0.21
N GLY A 267 -13.33 23.67 1.46
CA GLY A 267 -14.38 23.68 2.48
C GLY A 267 -14.58 25.04 3.18
N VAL A 268 -13.68 26.02 2.98
CA VAL A 268 -13.77 27.34 3.62
C VAL A 268 -14.83 28.21 2.94
N ARG A 269 -15.63 28.94 3.75
CA ARG A 269 -16.56 29.95 3.24
C ARG A 269 -15.84 31.28 2.96
N GLY A 270 -15.72 31.63 1.68
CA GLY A 270 -15.08 32.87 1.22
C GLY A 270 -13.91 32.59 0.30
N TRP A 271 -13.29 33.63 -0.26
CA TRP A 271 -12.12 33.45 -1.12
C TRP A 271 -10.84 33.27 -0.30
N PHE A 272 -9.90 32.53 -0.88
CA PHE A 272 -8.53 32.37 -0.40
C PHE A 272 -7.56 32.48 -1.59
N GLN A 273 -6.32 32.84 -1.31
CA GLN A 273 -5.24 32.90 -2.29
C GLN A 273 -4.01 32.21 -1.72
N ILE A 274 -3.60 31.14 -2.39
CA ILE A 274 -2.32 30.48 -2.12
C ILE A 274 -1.22 31.41 -2.66
N GLN A 275 -0.35 31.89 -1.78
CA GLN A 275 0.80 32.72 -2.13
C GLN A 275 1.99 31.84 -2.54
N SER A 276 2.24 30.76 -1.79
CA SER A 276 3.23 29.72 -2.08
C SER A 276 2.77 28.33 -1.56
N PRO A 277 3.31 27.22 -2.08
CA PRO A 277 4.21 27.12 -3.25
C PRO A 277 3.47 27.30 -4.58
N SER A 278 4.21 27.62 -5.63
CA SER A 278 3.70 27.87 -6.98
C SER A 278 3.11 26.63 -7.63
N TRP A 279 3.65 25.44 -7.34
CA TRP A 279 3.09 24.17 -7.81
C TRP A 279 1.69 23.90 -7.23
N LEU A 280 1.46 24.21 -5.95
CA LEU A 280 0.15 23.98 -5.31
C LEU A 280 -0.96 24.84 -5.95
N ARG A 281 -0.62 26.03 -6.47
CA ARG A 281 -1.54 26.84 -7.28
C ARG A 281 -1.94 26.15 -8.59
N ARG A 282 -1.02 25.45 -9.25
CA ARG A 282 -1.29 24.69 -10.49
C ARG A 282 -2.24 23.53 -10.21
N ASN A 283 -1.96 22.74 -9.17
CA ASN A 283 -2.82 21.63 -8.75
C ASN A 283 -4.24 22.12 -8.37
N LEU A 284 -4.36 23.26 -7.68
CA LEU A 284 -5.67 23.89 -7.42
C LEU A 284 -6.38 24.30 -8.71
N HIS A 285 -5.67 24.90 -9.67
CA HIS A 285 -6.26 25.33 -10.94
C HIS A 285 -6.79 24.14 -11.76
N GLN A 286 -5.99 23.08 -11.91
CA GLN A 286 -6.39 21.83 -12.58
C GLN A 286 -7.61 21.20 -11.90
N ARG A 287 -7.60 21.11 -10.56
CA ARG A 287 -8.73 20.56 -9.79
C ARG A 287 -10.01 21.39 -9.96
N LEU A 288 -9.90 22.72 -9.98
CA LEU A 288 -11.05 23.61 -10.24
C LEU A 288 -11.56 23.45 -11.68
N GLN A 289 -10.68 23.37 -12.69
CA GLN A 289 -11.07 23.10 -14.08
C GLN A 289 -11.85 21.78 -14.18
N ALA A 290 -11.33 20.69 -13.60
CA ALA A 290 -12.02 19.39 -13.59
C ALA A 290 -13.41 19.46 -12.94
N ILE A 291 -13.55 20.17 -11.81
CA ILE A 291 -14.85 20.39 -11.14
C ILE A 291 -15.81 21.18 -12.04
N LEU A 292 -15.35 22.25 -12.70
CA LEU A 292 -16.20 23.07 -13.57
C LEU A 292 -16.66 22.32 -14.83
N THR A 293 -15.76 21.53 -15.44
CA THR A 293 -16.08 20.66 -16.59
C THR A 293 -17.06 19.55 -16.19
N ALA A 294 -16.81 18.84 -15.09
CA ALA A 294 -17.67 17.74 -14.63
C ALA A 294 -19.09 18.19 -14.30
N ASN A 295 -19.26 19.41 -13.78
CA ASN A 295 -20.59 19.97 -13.48
C ASN A 295 -21.26 20.67 -14.69
N GLN A 296 -20.62 20.70 -15.86
CA GLN A 296 -21.09 21.43 -17.06
C GLN A 296 -21.30 22.95 -16.84
N ILE A 297 -20.73 23.54 -15.79
CA ILE A 297 -20.99 24.94 -15.40
C ILE A 297 -20.25 25.94 -16.30
N PHE A 298 -19.17 25.51 -16.96
CA PHE A 298 -18.54 26.26 -18.06
C PHE A 298 -18.10 25.33 -19.19
N ALA A 299 -18.75 25.46 -20.34
CA ALA A 299 -18.07 25.20 -21.61
C ALA A 299 -17.15 26.41 -21.89
N GLU A 300 -15.89 26.14 -22.21
CA GLU A 300 -14.86 27.11 -22.60
C GLU A 300 -14.49 28.20 -21.57
N VAL A 301 -13.42 27.95 -20.81
CA VAL A 301 -12.47 29.00 -20.40
C VAL A 301 -11.13 28.71 -21.09
N GLY A 302 -11.10 28.94 -22.40
CA GLY A 302 -9.89 28.81 -23.20
C GLY A 302 -8.97 30.02 -23.07
N HIS A 303 -7.66 29.78 -23.18
CA HIS A 303 -6.63 30.77 -23.56
C HIS A 303 -6.55 32.09 -22.77
N HIS A 304 -5.91 32.10 -21.60
CA HIS A 304 -5.33 33.36 -21.07
C HIS A 304 -4.04 33.27 -20.21
N MET A 305 -3.38 32.11 -20.08
CA MET A 305 -2.09 32.01 -19.35
C MET A 305 -0.84 31.77 -20.22
N ALA A 306 -0.98 31.31 -21.46
CA ALA A 306 0.16 31.01 -22.33
C ALA A 306 1.02 32.24 -22.70
N ASP A 307 0.45 33.45 -22.69
CA ASP A 307 1.15 34.66 -23.15
C ASP A 307 2.00 35.37 -22.09
N ARG A 308 1.84 35.05 -20.80
CA ARG A 308 2.68 35.68 -19.75
C ARG A 308 4.05 35.02 -19.57
N GLU A 309 4.18 33.72 -19.82
CA GLU A 309 5.48 33.03 -19.72
C GLU A 309 6.37 33.27 -20.95
N ARG A 310 5.80 33.62 -22.11
CA ARG A 310 6.57 33.98 -23.31
C ARG A 310 7.35 35.30 -23.17
N TYR A 311 6.92 36.21 -22.29
CA TYR A 311 7.50 37.57 -22.21
C TYR A 311 8.88 37.64 -21.54
N ASN A 312 9.31 36.60 -20.82
CA ASN A 312 10.61 36.57 -20.13
C ASN A 312 11.75 35.90 -20.93
N ARG A 313 11.52 35.50 -22.19
CA ARG A 313 12.54 34.81 -23.02
C ARG A 313 13.44 35.74 -23.86
N SER A 314 13.47 37.05 -23.58
CA SER A 314 14.35 37.99 -24.26
C SER A 314 15.14 38.91 -23.32
N ASN A 315 16.28 38.43 -22.81
CA ASN A 315 17.60 39.05 -23.06
C ASN A 315 18.76 38.28 -22.40
N ASN A 316 19.96 38.48 -22.95
CA ASN A 316 21.27 38.11 -22.42
C ASN A 316 21.55 36.61 -22.18
N ARG A 317 22.01 35.92 -23.24
CA ARG A 317 22.94 34.79 -23.08
C ARG A 317 24.38 35.32 -22.95
N LYS A 318 25.01 35.11 -21.80
CA LYS A 318 26.46 34.88 -21.61
C LYS A 318 26.73 34.53 -20.14
N GLU A 319 27.73 33.68 -19.93
CA GLU A 319 28.06 33.00 -18.66
C GLU A 319 27.13 31.82 -18.33
N GLU A 320 27.67 30.85 -17.59
CA GLU A 320 27.05 29.54 -17.31
C GLU A 320 26.02 29.67 -16.18
N ASP A 321 24.86 30.25 -16.49
CA ASP A 321 23.71 30.26 -15.57
C ASP A 321 23.24 28.81 -15.31
N ILE A 322 23.57 28.31 -14.11
CA ILE A 322 22.92 27.13 -13.53
C ILE A 322 21.44 27.48 -13.39
N LEU A 323 20.58 26.75 -14.10
CA LEU A 323 19.15 26.98 -14.06
C LEU A 323 18.63 26.65 -12.65
N SER A 324 17.94 27.60 -12.02
CA SER A 324 17.32 27.38 -10.70
C SER A 324 15.97 26.65 -10.79
N LYS A 325 15.43 26.48 -12.00
CA LYS A 325 14.13 25.85 -12.26
C LYS A 325 14.01 25.45 -13.71
N GLN A 326 13.71 24.18 -13.97
CA GLN A 326 13.35 23.69 -15.29
C GLN A 326 12.18 22.71 -15.20
N ILE A 327 11.19 22.87 -16.08
CA ILE A 327 10.09 21.92 -16.24
C ILE A 327 9.98 21.60 -17.73
N LEU A 328 10.16 20.33 -18.09
CA LEU A 328 10.03 19.88 -19.46
C LEU A 328 8.55 19.84 -19.86
N SER A 329 8.20 20.50 -20.96
CA SER A 329 6.92 20.30 -21.63
C SER A 329 6.90 18.95 -22.35
N ASP A 330 5.69 18.47 -22.65
CA ASP A 330 5.43 17.37 -23.58
C ASP A 330 6.04 16.02 -23.13
N VAL A 331 6.08 15.79 -21.81
CA VAL A 331 6.52 14.53 -21.19
C VAL A 331 5.31 13.68 -20.81
N ASN A 332 5.07 12.62 -21.56
CA ASN A 332 3.99 11.65 -21.34
C ASN A 332 4.59 10.25 -21.28
N MET A 333 4.06 9.39 -20.40
CA MET A 333 4.47 7.98 -20.36
C MET A 333 3.82 7.19 -21.50
N GLY A 334 4.48 6.11 -21.93
CA GLY A 334 3.90 5.10 -22.81
C GLY A 334 2.72 4.39 -22.14
N MET A 335 1.71 4.02 -22.92
CA MET A 335 0.49 3.37 -22.42
C MET A 335 0.70 1.84 -22.27
N THR A 336 1.27 1.43 -21.14
CA THR A 336 1.49 0.02 -20.78
C THR A 336 1.42 -0.16 -19.27
N TRP A 337 0.98 -1.33 -18.82
CA TRP A 337 1.03 -1.74 -17.41
C TRP A 337 2.46 -2.11 -16.96
N THR A 338 3.39 -2.32 -17.89
CA THR A 338 4.82 -2.44 -17.60
C THR A 338 5.41 -1.05 -17.36
N MET A 339 5.15 -0.49 -16.17
CA MET A 339 5.40 0.93 -15.83
C MET A 339 6.84 1.39 -16.13
N TYR A 340 7.83 0.51 -15.99
CA TYR A 340 9.21 0.79 -16.39
C TYR A 340 9.34 1.14 -17.89
N ILE A 341 8.73 0.34 -18.77
CA ILE A 341 8.72 0.60 -20.22
C ILE A 341 7.93 1.85 -20.55
N GLY A 342 6.79 2.09 -19.89
CA GLY A 342 6.03 3.34 -20.05
C GLY A 342 6.87 4.58 -19.69
N ALA A 343 7.68 4.50 -18.63
CA ALA A 343 8.56 5.58 -18.22
C ALA A 343 9.73 5.77 -19.21
N VAL A 344 10.42 4.69 -19.59
CA VAL A 344 11.48 4.72 -20.61
C VAL A 344 10.96 5.28 -21.93
N GLU A 345 9.80 4.86 -22.41
CA GLU A 345 9.20 5.36 -23.64
C GLU A 345 9.02 6.88 -23.59
N GLY A 346 8.48 7.41 -22.49
CA GLY A 346 8.28 8.85 -22.30
C GLY A 346 9.59 9.63 -22.28
N ALA A 347 10.64 9.11 -21.62
CA ALA A 347 11.97 9.72 -21.63
C ALA A 347 12.59 9.73 -23.04
N LEU A 348 12.58 8.59 -23.74
CA LEU A 348 13.21 8.46 -25.06
C LEU A 348 12.45 9.23 -26.15
N ARG A 349 11.10 9.22 -26.14
CA ARG A 349 10.31 10.07 -27.03
C ARG A 349 10.61 11.55 -26.80
N ARG A 350 10.68 11.99 -25.53
CA ARG A 350 11.00 13.38 -25.20
C ARG A 350 12.43 13.79 -25.61
N ALA A 351 13.38 12.86 -25.59
CA ALA A 351 14.75 13.07 -26.07
C ALA A 351 14.89 13.00 -27.60
N GLY A 352 13.83 12.60 -28.33
CA GLY A 352 13.90 12.34 -29.78
C GLY A 352 14.63 11.05 -30.14
N TRP A 353 14.83 10.15 -29.18
CA TRP A 353 15.56 8.89 -29.34
C TRP A 353 14.65 7.66 -29.52
N TRP A 354 13.33 7.84 -29.48
CA TRP A 354 12.37 6.79 -29.81
C TRP A 354 11.17 7.31 -30.59
N SER A 355 10.81 6.62 -31.67
CA SER A 355 9.64 6.92 -32.52
C SER A 355 8.75 5.72 -32.79
N GLY A 356 9.22 4.48 -32.53
CA GLY A 356 8.45 3.25 -32.72
C GLY A 356 7.31 3.08 -31.71
N GLU A 357 6.60 1.96 -31.81
CA GLU A 357 5.48 1.59 -30.97
C GLU A 357 5.92 1.00 -29.61
N THR A 358 5.05 1.07 -28.59
CA THR A 358 5.33 0.52 -27.24
C THR A 358 5.71 -0.95 -27.27
N TYR A 359 5.06 -1.76 -28.12
CA TYR A 359 5.38 -3.19 -28.26
C TYR A 359 6.78 -3.45 -28.83
N GLN A 360 7.26 -2.57 -29.72
CA GLN A 360 8.62 -2.65 -30.26
C GLN A 360 9.63 -2.34 -29.15
N LEU A 361 9.39 -1.30 -28.35
CA LEU A 361 10.27 -0.95 -27.23
C LEU A 361 10.30 -2.07 -26.18
N MET A 362 9.13 -2.57 -25.76
CA MET A 362 9.01 -3.65 -24.77
C MET A 362 9.70 -4.95 -25.22
N GLY A 363 9.55 -5.29 -26.51
CA GLY A 363 10.16 -6.48 -27.11
C GLY A 363 11.67 -6.33 -27.29
N MET A 364 12.12 -5.27 -27.96
CA MET A 364 13.53 -5.03 -28.27
C MET A 364 14.39 -4.81 -27.03
N THR A 365 13.83 -4.27 -25.94
CA THR A 365 14.53 -4.17 -24.65
C THR A 365 14.62 -5.51 -23.91
N GLY A 366 13.74 -6.48 -24.22
CA GLY A 366 13.64 -7.78 -23.57
C GLY A 366 12.75 -7.81 -22.32
N ILE A 367 12.46 -6.65 -21.70
CA ILE A 367 11.73 -6.56 -20.41
C ILE A 367 10.36 -7.22 -20.45
N GLY A 368 9.66 -7.21 -21.59
CA GLY A 368 8.36 -7.87 -21.73
C GLY A 368 8.38 -9.38 -21.50
N PHE A 369 9.54 -10.03 -21.66
CA PHE A 369 9.70 -11.47 -21.45
C PHE A 369 9.88 -11.86 -19.98
N HIS A 370 9.98 -10.91 -19.05
CA HIS A 370 9.91 -11.22 -17.63
C HIS A 370 8.58 -11.91 -17.30
N PHE A 371 8.67 -13.05 -16.63
CA PHE A 371 7.53 -13.70 -15.99
C PHE A 371 7.96 -14.19 -14.61
N ILE A 372 8.06 -13.24 -13.70
CA ILE A 372 8.53 -13.42 -12.32
C ILE A 372 7.31 -13.53 -11.41
N ILE A 373 7.30 -14.53 -10.53
CA ILE A 373 6.20 -14.82 -9.60
C ILE A 373 6.76 -15.08 -8.20
N HIS A 374 6.28 -14.30 -7.23
CA HIS A 374 6.49 -14.61 -5.80
C HIS A 374 5.62 -15.79 -5.36
N LYS A 375 6.12 -16.62 -4.44
CA LYS A 375 5.43 -17.82 -3.91
C LYS A 375 4.06 -17.60 -3.24
N THR A 376 3.62 -16.36 -3.02
CA THR A 376 2.25 -16.00 -2.58
C THR A 376 1.59 -14.96 -3.50
N VAL A 377 2.04 -14.84 -4.76
CA VAL A 377 1.58 -13.85 -5.74
C VAL A 377 1.59 -12.41 -5.20
N CYS A 378 2.69 -12.01 -4.55
CA CYS A 378 2.88 -10.63 -4.07
C CYS A 378 2.84 -9.63 -5.25
N PRO A 379 2.22 -8.43 -5.12
CA PRO A 379 2.22 -7.42 -6.19
C PRO A 379 3.61 -7.09 -6.76
N SER A 380 4.64 -7.13 -5.90
CA SER A 380 6.05 -6.95 -6.29
C SER A 380 6.61 -7.99 -7.27
N SER A 381 5.84 -9.02 -7.65
CA SER A 381 6.26 -10.05 -8.61
C SER A 381 6.67 -9.45 -9.96
N VAL A 382 6.05 -8.36 -10.40
CA VAL A 382 6.37 -7.67 -11.67
C VAL A 382 7.53 -6.68 -11.57
N THR A 383 8.03 -6.41 -10.36
CA THR A 383 9.04 -5.36 -10.09
C THR A 383 10.25 -5.85 -9.30
N VAL A 384 10.35 -7.11 -8.88
CA VAL A 384 11.54 -7.63 -8.17
C VAL A 384 12.43 -8.40 -9.13
N TYR A 385 13.49 -7.74 -9.60
CA TYR A 385 14.59 -8.25 -10.43
C TYR A 385 15.82 -7.31 -10.29
N ASP A 386 16.93 -7.56 -11.01
CA ASP A 386 18.16 -6.77 -10.84
C ASP A 386 18.14 -5.47 -11.65
N TRP A 387 17.42 -4.45 -11.16
CA TRP A 387 17.20 -3.20 -11.90
C TRP A 387 18.48 -2.58 -12.48
N PRO A 388 19.58 -2.34 -11.74
CA PRO A 388 20.73 -1.63 -12.30
C PRO A 388 21.38 -2.34 -13.47
N ASN A 389 21.47 -3.67 -13.44
CA ASN A 389 22.11 -4.46 -14.49
C ASN A 389 21.15 -4.75 -15.64
N GLU A 390 19.91 -5.16 -15.35
CA GLU A 390 18.93 -5.52 -16.38
C GLU A 390 18.40 -4.29 -17.11
N HIS A 391 18.19 -3.15 -16.44
CA HIS A 391 17.82 -1.89 -17.10
C HIS A 391 18.97 -1.34 -17.95
N PHE A 392 20.22 -1.43 -17.48
CA PHE A 392 21.37 -1.05 -18.30
C PHE A 392 21.43 -1.89 -19.59
N ALA A 393 21.38 -3.22 -19.47
CA ALA A 393 21.43 -4.14 -20.62
C ALA A 393 20.23 -3.97 -21.56
N ALA A 394 19.04 -3.72 -21.02
CA ALA A 394 17.82 -3.46 -21.80
C ALA A 394 17.94 -2.23 -22.70
N LEU A 395 18.57 -1.14 -22.22
CA LEU A 395 18.77 0.08 -23.00
C LEU A 395 19.98 -0.03 -23.95
N ASP A 396 21.06 -0.70 -23.52
CA ASP A 396 22.24 -0.95 -24.37
C ASP A 396 21.87 -1.77 -25.62
N ARG A 397 21.01 -2.78 -25.46
CA ARG A 397 20.47 -3.61 -26.54
C ARG A 397 19.80 -2.81 -27.67
N ILE A 398 19.19 -1.66 -27.35
CA ILE A 398 18.55 -0.75 -28.33
C ILE A 398 19.42 0.46 -28.71
N GLY A 399 20.71 0.44 -28.34
CA GLY A 399 21.68 1.48 -28.63
C GLY A 399 21.58 2.73 -27.74
N VAL A 400 20.89 2.67 -26.60
CA VAL A 400 20.73 3.83 -25.72
C VAL A 400 21.70 3.72 -24.54
N HIS A 401 22.62 4.68 -24.42
CA HIS A 401 23.45 4.78 -23.23
C HIS A 401 22.62 5.29 -22.06
N SER A 402 22.54 4.49 -20.99
CA SER A 402 21.89 4.87 -19.74
C SER A 402 22.78 4.61 -18.53
N GLN A 403 22.50 5.31 -17.42
CA GLN A 403 23.17 5.12 -16.15
C GLN A 403 22.13 4.94 -15.05
N CYS A 404 22.10 3.74 -14.46
CA CYS A 404 21.25 3.39 -13.33
C CYS A 404 21.99 3.61 -12.01
N SER A 405 21.30 4.13 -11.00
CA SER A 405 21.81 4.25 -9.64
C SER A 405 20.75 3.75 -8.66
N GLN A 406 21.13 2.81 -7.79
CA GLN A 406 20.23 2.23 -6.78
C GLN A 406 20.88 2.26 -5.40
N VAL A 407 20.19 2.82 -4.42
CA VAL A 407 20.60 2.81 -3.01
C VAL A 407 19.43 2.46 -2.12
N TYR A 408 19.56 1.38 -1.37
CA TYR A 408 18.62 1.06 -0.29
C TYR A 408 18.81 2.07 0.86
N ARG A 409 17.76 2.80 1.23
CA ARG A 409 17.75 3.67 2.42
C ARG A 409 17.75 2.81 3.67
N ASP A 410 18.94 2.39 4.09
CA ASP A 410 19.18 1.87 5.44
C ASP A 410 19.55 3.04 6.37
N PRO A 411 18.83 3.28 7.49
CA PRO A 411 19.14 4.36 8.42
C PRO A 411 20.56 4.33 9.03
N ARG A 412 21.32 3.25 8.85
CA ARG A 412 22.73 3.12 9.25
C ARG A 412 23.72 3.74 8.26
N LEU A 413 23.26 4.18 7.07
CA LEU A 413 24.13 4.76 6.05
C LEU A 413 24.42 6.24 6.35
N ASN A 414 25.59 6.50 6.94
CA ASN A 414 26.06 7.85 7.26
C ASN A 414 26.05 8.83 6.06
N THR A 415 26.21 8.31 4.84
CA THR A 415 26.31 9.10 3.61
C THR A 415 24.99 9.23 2.83
N PHE A 416 23.86 8.65 3.28
CA PHE A 416 22.63 8.62 2.48
C PHE A 416 22.17 10.03 2.04
N ARG A 417 22.28 11.04 2.91
CA ARG A 417 21.95 12.45 2.56
C ARG A 417 22.88 13.04 1.50
N GLN A 418 24.17 12.69 1.51
CA GLN A 418 25.10 13.11 0.47
C GLN A 418 24.77 12.44 -0.87
N VAL A 419 24.53 11.12 -0.86
CA VAL A 419 24.17 10.38 -2.08
C VAL A 419 22.80 10.83 -2.63
N GLN A 420 21.87 11.22 -1.76
CA GLN A 420 20.60 11.86 -2.14
C GLN A 420 20.85 13.20 -2.83
N ALA A 421 21.71 14.08 -2.29
CA ALA A 421 22.06 15.34 -2.93
C ALA A 421 22.77 15.15 -4.29
N GLU A 422 23.73 14.23 -4.37
CA GLU A 422 24.41 13.87 -5.64
C GLU A 422 23.43 13.30 -6.67
N ALA A 423 22.38 12.59 -6.23
CA ALA A 423 21.31 12.14 -7.11
C ALA A 423 20.46 13.31 -7.64
N ILE A 424 20.11 14.30 -6.80
CA ILE A 424 19.36 15.50 -7.24
C ILE A 424 20.14 16.26 -8.31
N GLU A 425 21.45 16.49 -8.13
CA GLU A 425 22.24 17.21 -9.14
C GLU A 425 22.34 16.44 -10.47
N ARG A 426 22.53 15.11 -10.45
CA ARG A 426 22.48 14.29 -11.69
C ARG A 426 21.11 14.28 -12.36
N ILE A 427 20.03 14.35 -11.58
CA ILE A 427 18.67 14.50 -12.09
C ILE A 427 18.53 15.85 -12.79
N LYS A 428 18.97 16.95 -12.15
CA LYS A 428 18.98 18.30 -12.73
C LYS A 428 19.77 18.35 -14.04
N GLU A 429 20.99 17.81 -14.06
CA GLU A 429 21.81 17.72 -15.28
C GLU A 429 21.11 17.01 -16.46
N SER A 430 20.31 15.96 -16.20
CA SER A 430 19.54 15.26 -17.22
C SER A 430 18.36 16.10 -17.71
N ILE A 431 17.64 16.71 -16.77
CA ILE A 431 16.53 17.62 -17.06
C ILE A 431 17.01 18.81 -17.90
N ASP A 432 18.14 19.43 -17.56
CA ASP A 432 18.72 20.57 -18.27
C ASP A 432 19.08 20.24 -19.73
N LYS A 433 19.57 19.01 -19.98
CA LYS A 433 19.79 18.45 -21.32
C LYS A 433 18.49 18.15 -22.09
N GLY A 434 17.33 18.34 -21.47
CA GLY A 434 16.01 18.11 -22.07
C GLY A 434 15.49 16.68 -21.92
N VAL A 435 16.12 15.86 -21.07
CA VAL A 435 15.90 14.40 -20.98
C VAL A 435 15.30 14.03 -19.62
N PRO A 436 14.04 13.55 -19.57
CA PRO A 436 13.42 13.04 -18.34
C PRO A 436 14.19 11.88 -17.72
N VAL A 437 14.06 11.70 -16.41
CA VAL A 437 14.73 10.65 -15.63
C VAL A 437 13.70 9.62 -15.18
N VAL A 438 13.96 8.34 -15.41
CA VAL A 438 13.12 7.26 -14.85
C VAL A 438 13.47 7.08 -13.38
N ALA A 439 12.48 6.97 -12.50
CA ALA A 439 12.67 6.80 -11.06
C ALA A 439 11.72 5.75 -10.47
N TRP A 440 12.14 5.12 -9.37
CA TRP A 440 11.30 4.19 -8.61
C TRP A 440 10.46 4.92 -7.56
N ALA A 441 9.17 4.59 -7.49
CA ALA A 441 8.20 5.15 -6.55
C ALA A 441 8.30 6.68 -6.39
N PRO A 442 8.33 7.47 -7.49
CA PRO A 442 8.37 8.93 -7.38
C PRO A 442 7.03 9.47 -6.85
N THR A 443 5.95 8.71 -6.95
CA THR A 443 4.59 9.03 -6.48
C THR A 443 4.17 8.13 -5.30
N GLY A 444 2.88 8.15 -4.95
CA GLY A 444 2.29 7.21 -4.00
C GLY A 444 2.00 5.81 -4.53
N LEU A 445 2.12 5.56 -5.85
CA LEU A 445 1.71 4.31 -6.49
C LEU A 445 2.66 3.12 -6.20
N LEU A 446 3.89 3.40 -5.76
CA LEU A 446 4.96 2.42 -5.57
C LEU A 446 5.39 1.70 -6.86
N GLU A 447 5.39 2.42 -7.98
CA GLU A 447 5.81 1.93 -9.31
C GLU A 447 6.86 2.83 -9.96
N PHE A 448 7.39 2.42 -11.11
CA PHE A 448 8.26 3.29 -11.92
C PHE A 448 7.48 4.47 -12.51
N GLY A 449 8.14 5.64 -12.57
CA GLY A 449 7.60 6.84 -13.19
C GLY A 449 8.71 7.76 -13.68
N LEU A 450 8.34 8.98 -14.06
CA LEU A 450 9.25 10.00 -14.59
C LEU A 450 9.42 11.18 -13.64
N ILE A 451 10.66 11.63 -13.50
CA ILE A 451 10.98 12.99 -13.10
C ILE A 451 11.17 13.81 -14.38
N TYR A 452 10.45 14.92 -14.51
CA TYR A 452 10.43 15.76 -15.72
C TYR A 452 10.75 17.24 -15.45
N GLY A 453 11.09 17.59 -14.21
CA GLY A 453 11.48 18.94 -13.85
C GLY A 453 11.95 19.07 -12.41
N TYR A 454 12.41 20.26 -12.05
CA TYR A 454 12.79 20.64 -10.72
C TYR A 454 12.58 22.15 -10.47
N ASP A 455 12.63 22.53 -9.20
CA ASP A 455 12.59 23.91 -8.71
C ASP A 455 13.48 24.02 -7.46
N ASP A 456 14.60 24.74 -7.55
CA ASP A 456 15.53 24.94 -6.44
C ASP A 456 14.99 25.95 -5.41
N GLU A 457 14.11 26.89 -5.77
CA GLU A 457 13.49 27.81 -4.81
C GLU A 457 12.49 27.06 -3.89
N GLU A 458 11.74 26.13 -4.48
CA GLU A 458 10.76 25.29 -3.77
C GLU A 458 11.35 23.95 -3.28
N GLN A 459 12.60 23.63 -3.65
CA GLN A 459 13.35 22.41 -3.34
C GLN A 459 12.60 21.11 -3.70
N VAL A 460 12.02 21.07 -4.91
CA VAL A 460 11.18 19.96 -5.39
C VAL A 460 11.56 19.44 -6.78
N LEU A 461 11.29 18.15 -7.00
CA LEU A 461 11.27 17.48 -8.30
C LEU A 461 9.82 17.36 -8.79
N PHE A 462 9.56 17.70 -10.05
CA PHE A 462 8.28 17.44 -10.71
C PHE A 462 8.25 16.03 -11.25
N VAL A 463 7.25 15.26 -10.83
CA VAL A 463 7.13 13.82 -11.09
C VAL A 463 5.78 13.48 -11.72
N LYS A 464 5.73 12.37 -12.45
CA LYS A 464 4.48 11.73 -12.89
C LYS A 464 4.64 10.22 -12.98
N ASP A 465 3.52 9.52 -12.84
CA ASP A 465 3.33 8.11 -13.16
C ASP A 465 2.11 7.98 -14.10
N CYS A 466 1.18 7.05 -13.85
CA CYS A 466 -0.11 7.02 -14.53
C CYS A 466 -1.11 8.09 -14.04
N ASP A 467 -0.81 8.83 -12.96
CA ASP A 467 -1.54 10.02 -12.52
C ASP A 467 -0.81 11.30 -12.94
N ASP A 468 -1.38 12.02 -13.91
CA ASP A 468 -0.87 13.31 -14.38
C ASP A 468 -0.98 14.45 -13.35
N ASN A 469 -1.61 14.22 -12.18
CA ASN A 469 -1.81 15.21 -11.12
C ASN A 469 -0.96 14.97 -9.87
N ALA A 470 0.09 14.15 -9.97
CA ALA A 470 0.98 13.83 -8.86
C ALA A 470 1.56 15.09 -8.19
N ASP A 471 1.58 15.10 -6.85
CA ASP A 471 2.33 16.10 -6.08
C ASP A 471 3.84 15.96 -6.37
N PRO A 472 4.59 17.06 -6.46
CA PRO A 472 6.03 17.00 -6.64
C PRO A 472 6.72 16.46 -5.38
N VAL A 473 7.96 15.99 -5.52
CA VAL A 473 8.73 15.36 -4.43
C VAL A 473 9.78 16.34 -3.90
N LYS A 474 9.77 16.66 -2.60
CA LYS A 474 10.88 17.39 -1.97
C LYS A 474 12.22 16.66 -2.20
N TYR A 475 13.30 17.39 -2.45
CA TYR A 475 14.65 16.82 -2.55
C TYR A 475 15.00 15.94 -1.33
N SER A 476 14.66 16.41 -0.13
CA SER A 476 14.83 15.68 1.13
C SER A 476 14.00 14.39 1.24
N ASN A 477 12.92 14.25 0.45
CA ASN A 477 12.02 13.10 0.42
C ASN A 477 12.30 12.13 -0.74
N PHE A 478 13.21 12.45 -1.67
CA PHE A 478 13.54 11.56 -2.79
C PHE A 478 14.14 10.23 -2.29
N GLY A 479 13.62 9.09 -2.77
CA GLY A 479 13.98 7.77 -2.26
C GLY A 479 13.44 7.42 -0.86
N ILE A 480 12.56 8.26 -0.28
CA ILE A 480 11.84 7.95 0.97
C ILE A 480 10.42 7.47 0.64
N SER A 481 10.19 6.16 0.65
CA SER A 481 8.86 5.55 0.47
C SER A 481 8.68 4.30 1.35
N GLU A 482 7.57 3.58 1.22
CA GLU A 482 7.33 2.31 1.93
C GLU A 482 8.34 1.21 1.55
N VAL A 483 8.87 1.30 0.33
CA VAL A 483 9.88 0.41 -0.24
C VAL A 483 11.16 1.26 -0.34
N PRO A 484 12.04 1.24 0.68
CA PRO A 484 13.10 2.23 0.87
C PRO A 484 14.27 2.04 -0.11
N ILE A 485 14.01 2.28 -1.40
CA ILE A 485 14.94 2.19 -2.51
C ILE A 485 14.92 3.55 -3.22
N MET A 486 16.06 4.22 -3.21
CA MET A 486 16.31 5.36 -4.08
C MET A 486 16.88 4.82 -5.39
N PHE A 487 16.05 4.73 -6.43
CA PHE A 487 16.49 4.37 -7.78
C PHE A 487 16.17 5.50 -8.75
N TYR A 488 17.14 5.80 -9.62
CA TYR A 488 16.94 6.62 -10.81
C TYR A 488 17.82 6.13 -11.97
N GLN A 489 17.36 6.39 -13.20
CA GLN A 489 18.07 6.10 -14.44
C GLN A 489 18.07 7.34 -15.34
N THR A 490 19.27 7.80 -15.68
CA THR A 490 19.52 8.90 -16.64
C THR A 490 19.91 8.32 -17.99
N PHE A 491 19.73 9.09 -19.07
CA PHE A 491 20.05 8.67 -20.43
C PHE A 491 21.01 9.67 -21.08
N GLY A 492 22.16 9.19 -21.57
CA GLY A 492 23.25 10.03 -22.07
C GLY A 492 23.34 10.18 -23.60
N GLY A 493 22.58 9.38 -24.35
CA GLY A 493 22.55 9.45 -25.81
C GLY A 493 22.04 8.15 -26.45
N ARG A 494 21.85 8.19 -27.77
CA ARG A 494 21.55 7.00 -28.59
C ARG A 494 22.56 6.87 -29.73
N VAL A 495 23.03 5.65 -29.97
CA VAL A 495 23.74 5.23 -31.17
C VAL A 495 22.83 4.37 -32.05
N GLU A 496 23.15 4.29 -33.34
CA GLU A 496 22.50 3.35 -34.24
C GLU A 496 23.01 1.93 -33.96
N VAL A 497 22.09 0.97 -33.93
CA VAL A 497 22.37 -0.45 -33.72
C VAL A 497 21.72 -1.26 -34.83
N ASP A 498 22.34 -2.37 -35.19
CA ASP A 498 21.78 -3.34 -36.13
C ASP A 498 20.46 -3.91 -35.59
N PRO A 499 19.34 -3.78 -36.33
CA PRO A 499 18.07 -4.39 -35.96
C PRO A 499 18.17 -5.91 -35.77
N GLU A 500 18.95 -6.62 -36.59
CA GLU A 500 19.06 -8.09 -36.50
C GLU A 500 19.70 -8.52 -35.18
N LYS A 501 20.81 -7.86 -34.81
CA LYS A 501 21.43 -8.05 -33.49
C LYS A 501 20.45 -7.72 -32.37
N THR A 502 19.70 -6.62 -32.50
CA THR A 502 18.73 -6.20 -31.47
C THR A 502 17.63 -7.26 -31.28
N PHE A 503 17.10 -7.80 -32.37
CA PHE A 503 16.10 -8.87 -32.33
C PHE A 503 16.68 -10.15 -31.71
N ARG A 504 17.86 -10.59 -32.18
CA ARG A 504 18.54 -11.80 -31.69
C ARG A 504 18.82 -11.70 -30.19
N ASP A 505 19.48 -10.63 -29.74
CA ASP A 505 19.81 -10.39 -28.33
C ASP A 505 18.56 -10.35 -27.42
N SER A 506 17.41 -9.90 -27.95
CA SER A 506 16.15 -9.84 -27.20
C SER A 506 15.49 -11.22 -27.02
N LEU A 507 15.62 -12.09 -28.04
CA LEU A 507 15.07 -13.44 -28.01
C LEU A 507 16.00 -14.40 -27.25
N GLU A 508 17.32 -14.21 -27.32
CA GLU A 508 18.29 -14.90 -26.46
C GLU A 508 18.02 -14.58 -24.98
N PHE A 509 17.73 -13.31 -24.67
CA PHE A 509 17.28 -12.91 -23.33
C PHE A 509 15.97 -13.59 -22.92
N ALA A 510 14.98 -13.66 -23.82
CA ALA A 510 13.71 -14.33 -23.58
C ALA A 510 13.89 -15.82 -23.21
N VAL A 511 14.73 -16.54 -23.95
CA VAL A 511 15.06 -17.95 -23.69
C VAL A 511 15.87 -18.09 -22.38
N GLY A 512 16.78 -17.15 -22.10
CA GLY A 512 17.53 -17.09 -20.85
C GLY A 512 16.63 -16.92 -19.61
N GLU A 513 15.71 -15.96 -19.63
CA GLU A 513 14.73 -15.76 -18.54
C GLU A 513 13.73 -16.91 -18.42
N TRP A 514 13.32 -17.52 -19.55
CA TRP A 514 12.44 -18.68 -19.55
C TRP A 514 13.05 -19.88 -18.82
N ASN A 515 14.33 -20.14 -19.06
CA ASN A 515 15.10 -21.26 -18.52
C ASN A 515 15.84 -20.95 -17.20
N LYS A 516 15.63 -19.77 -16.62
CA LYS A 516 16.35 -19.27 -15.43
C LYS A 516 16.16 -20.20 -14.23
N GLU A 517 17.26 -20.79 -13.74
CA GLU A 517 17.19 -21.77 -12.66
C GLU A 517 16.95 -21.14 -11.27
N GLN A 518 17.39 -19.89 -11.05
CA GLN A 518 17.30 -19.22 -9.76
C GLN A 518 17.05 -17.73 -9.97
N HIS A 519 16.13 -17.16 -9.19
CA HIS A 519 15.91 -15.71 -9.15
C HIS A 519 16.87 -15.03 -8.17
N THR A 520 17.10 -13.72 -8.33
CA THR A 520 17.97 -12.91 -7.44
C THR A 520 17.45 -12.78 -6.01
N SER A 521 16.17 -13.10 -5.80
CA SER A 521 15.50 -13.13 -4.50
C SER A 521 14.86 -14.52 -4.28
N PRO A 522 15.14 -15.22 -3.16
CA PRO A 522 14.96 -16.68 -3.01
C PRO A 522 13.51 -17.18 -2.88
N ASP A 523 12.54 -16.27 -2.95
CA ASP A 523 11.10 -16.53 -2.79
C ASP A 523 10.30 -16.21 -4.08
N TYR A 524 11.02 -15.91 -5.15
CA TYR A 524 10.52 -15.58 -6.48
C TYR A 524 11.06 -16.60 -7.48
N GLU A 525 10.26 -16.93 -8.48
CA GLU A 525 10.62 -17.84 -9.57
C GLU A 525 10.37 -17.16 -10.91
N SER A 526 11.23 -17.39 -11.90
CA SER A 526 11.15 -16.79 -13.24
C SER A 526 10.68 -17.78 -14.30
N GLY A 527 10.17 -17.24 -15.41
CA GLY A 527 9.92 -17.99 -16.64
C GLY A 527 9.02 -19.19 -16.40
N LYS A 528 9.47 -20.38 -16.82
CA LYS A 528 8.73 -21.63 -16.63
C LYS A 528 8.41 -21.91 -15.16
N LYS A 529 9.38 -21.71 -14.25
CA LYS A 529 9.18 -21.93 -12.81
C LYS A 529 8.20 -20.93 -12.21
N GLY A 530 8.16 -19.70 -12.75
CA GLY A 530 7.16 -18.70 -12.38
C GLY A 530 5.72 -19.22 -12.57
N TYR A 531 5.42 -19.86 -13.71
CA TYR A 531 4.11 -20.50 -13.94
C TYR A 531 3.84 -21.66 -12.98
N GLU A 532 4.83 -22.52 -12.77
CA GLU A 532 4.71 -23.66 -11.86
C GLU A 532 4.41 -23.19 -10.43
N ALA A 533 5.08 -22.13 -9.97
CA ALA A 533 4.84 -21.47 -8.69
C ALA A 533 3.45 -20.80 -8.61
N LEU A 534 3.02 -20.08 -9.66
CA LEU A 534 1.69 -19.46 -9.74
C LEU A 534 0.58 -20.50 -9.64
N LEU A 535 0.64 -21.53 -10.49
CA LEU A 535 -0.33 -22.62 -10.53
C LEU A 535 -0.37 -23.41 -9.22
N ALA A 536 0.79 -23.67 -8.60
CA ALA A 536 0.84 -24.34 -7.31
C ALA A 536 0.20 -23.50 -6.20
N THR A 537 0.39 -22.18 -6.21
CA THR A 537 -0.13 -21.25 -5.19
C THR A 537 -1.64 -21.05 -5.33
N LEU A 538 -2.14 -20.88 -6.55
CA LEU A 538 -3.59 -20.83 -6.81
C LEU A 538 -4.30 -22.12 -6.38
N LYS A 539 -3.69 -23.30 -6.61
CA LYS A 539 -4.23 -24.60 -6.15
C LYS A 539 -4.20 -24.79 -4.64
N ARG A 540 -3.31 -24.10 -3.91
CA ARG A 540 -3.28 -24.11 -2.43
C ARG A 540 -4.25 -23.09 -1.82
N GLY A 541 -4.63 -22.05 -2.56
CA GLY A 541 -5.47 -20.95 -2.06
C GLY A 541 -4.74 -19.93 -1.17
N ASP A 542 -3.39 -19.97 -1.12
CA ASP A 542 -2.56 -19.12 -0.24
C ASP A 542 -1.94 -17.90 -0.97
N PHE A 543 -2.66 -17.36 -1.95
CA PHE A 543 -2.24 -16.19 -2.74
C PHE A 543 -2.74 -14.86 -2.17
N ASN A 544 -2.05 -13.77 -2.50
CA ASN A 544 -2.51 -12.41 -2.25
C ASN A 544 -3.50 -11.98 -3.34
N GLU A 545 -4.77 -11.74 -3.00
CA GLU A 545 -5.82 -11.42 -3.98
C GLU A 545 -5.53 -10.15 -4.79
N PHE A 546 -5.09 -9.06 -4.13
CA PHE A 546 -4.70 -7.81 -4.80
C PHE A 546 -3.49 -8.01 -5.74
N GLY A 547 -2.52 -8.82 -5.32
CA GLY A 547 -1.38 -9.20 -6.14
C GLY A 547 -1.78 -10.07 -7.32
N LEU A 548 -2.75 -10.98 -7.18
CA LEU A 548 -3.25 -11.78 -8.29
C LEU A 548 -3.90 -10.91 -9.38
N THR A 549 -4.82 -10.01 -9.01
CA THR A 549 -5.49 -9.14 -10.00
C THR A 549 -4.49 -8.23 -10.69
N TYR A 550 -3.56 -7.63 -9.95
CA TYR A 550 -2.53 -6.74 -10.49
C TYR A 550 -1.53 -7.46 -11.40
N VAL A 551 -0.95 -8.58 -10.93
CA VAL A 551 0.08 -9.33 -11.68
C VAL A 551 -0.48 -9.91 -12.98
N LEU A 552 -1.74 -10.37 -12.99
CA LEU A 552 -2.37 -10.84 -14.23
C LEU A 552 -2.67 -9.70 -15.21
N ALA A 553 -3.07 -8.52 -14.74
CA ALA A 553 -3.26 -7.35 -15.61
C ALA A 553 -1.95 -6.91 -16.29
N VAL A 554 -0.85 -6.84 -15.53
CA VAL A 554 0.48 -6.49 -16.05
C VAL A 554 0.97 -7.52 -17.06
N TYR A 555 0.87 -8.82 -16.75
CA TYR A 555 1.33 -9.85 -17.68
C TYR A 555 0.40 -10.03 -18.89
N ALA A 556 -0.90 -9.74 -18.80
CA ALA A 556 -1.78 -9.74 -19.97
C ALA A 556 -1.39 -8.66 -20.99
N ASP A 557 -1.11 -7.44 -20.53
CA ASP A 557 -0.54 -6.37 -21.35
C ASP A 557 0.82 -6.76 -21.95
N ALA A 558 1.72 -7.33 -21.14
CA ALA A 558 3.02 -7.80 -21.62
C ALA A 558 2.89 -8.87 -22.71
N LYS A 559 2.05 -9.91 -22.52
CA LYS A 559 1.85 -10.95 -23.54
C LYS A 559 1.21 -10.42 -24.82
N GLU A 560 0.28 -9.46 -24.73
CA GLU A 560 -0.29 -8.81 -25.92
C GLU A 560 0.77 -8.02 -26.71
N ASN A 561 1.62 -7.26 -26.03
CA ASN A 561 2.73 -6.54 -26.66
C ASN A 561 3.76 -7.52 -27.26
N LEU A 562 4.13 -8.60 -26.57
CA LEU A 562 5.02 -9.64 -27.11
C LEU A 562 4.44 -10.34 -28.35
N ALA A 563 3.12 -10.58 -28.39
CA ALA A 563 2.46 -11.14 -29.57
C ALA A 563 2.50 -10.21 -30.79
N LYS A 564 2.54 -8.89 -30.59
CA LYS A 564 2.79 -7.89 -31.64
C LYS A 564 4.27 -7.89 -32.03
N TYR A 565 5.17 -7.94 -31.04
CA TYR A 565 6.62 -7.94 -31.26
C TYR A 565 7.12 -9.13 -32.07
N LEU A 566 6.73 -10.36 -31.73
CA LEU A 566 7.20 -11.54 -32.48
C LEU A 566 6.76 -11.52 -33.96
N ARG A 567 5.55 -11.02 -34.25
CA ARG A 567 5.09 -10.82 -35.63
C ARG A 567 5.90 -9.75 -36.36
N TYR A 568 6.33 -8.71 -35.65
CA TYR A 568 7.21 -7.68 -36.20
C TYR A 568 8.61 -8.25 -36.50
N VAL A 569 9.19 -9.06 -35.62
CA VAL A 569 10.47 -9.75 -35.89
C VAL A 569 10.34 -10.72 -37.08
N GLU A 570 9.30 -11.57 -37.15
CA GLU A 570 9.07 -12.48 -38.28
C GLU A 570 8.85 -11.75 -39.61
N ALA A 571 8.35 -10.51 -39.58
CA ALA A 571 8.11 -9.70 -40.78
C ALA A 571 9.35 -8.95 -41.27
N GLU A 572 10.15 -8.40 -40.36
CA GLU A 572 11.28 -7.51 -40.69
C GLU A 572 12.66 -8.20 -40.67
N SER A 573 12.85 -9.26 -39.86
CA SER A 573 14.15 -9.93 -39.71
C SER A 573 14.46 -10.82 -40.91
N VAL A 574 15.61 -10.62 -41.55
CA VAL A 574 16.12 -11.51 -42.60
C VAL A 574 16.86 -12.73 -42.03
N GLU A 575 17.33 -12.66 -40.78
CA GLU A 575 18.05 -13.77 -40.13
C GLU A 575 17.12 -14.74 -39.38
N LEU A 576 16.18 -14.22 -38.58
CA LEU A 576 15.41 -15.00 -37.59
C LEU A 576 14.16 -15.65 -38.20
N GLN A 577 14.35 -16.30 -39.34
CA GLN A 577 13.27 -16.88 -40.15
C GLN A 577 12.68 -18.15 -39.51
N GLY A 578 11.34 -18.16 -39.35
CA GLY A 578 10.57 -19.33 -38.92
C GLY A 578 9.90 -19.19 -37.55
N LEU A 579 9.71 -17.97 -37.07
CA LEU A 579 8.97 -17.66 -35.84
C LEU A 579 7.44 -17.77 -36.03
N ALA A 580 6.91 -18.10 -37.22
CA ALA A 580 5.47 -18.24 -37.48
C ALA A 580 4.70 -19.08 -36.46
N GLU A 581 5.27 -20.20 -35.98
CA GLU A 581 4.65 -20.99 -34.91
C GLU A 581 4.67 -20.25 -33.56
N ALA A 582 5.81 -19.64 -33.17
CA ALA A 582 5.92 -18.83 -31.96
C ALA A 582 4.94 -17.64 -31.98
N CYS A 583 4.79 -16.97 -33.12
CA CYS A 583 3.84 -15.87 -33.34
C CYS A 583 2.38 -16.32 -33.11
N LYS A 584 2.01 -17.50 -33.62
CA LYS A 584 0.69 -18.10 -33.40
C LYS A 584 0.50 -18.46 -31.92
N LYS A 585 1.50 -19.05 -31.28
CA LYS A 585 1.43 -19.45 -29.87
C LYS A 585 1.33 -18.25 -28.93
N TYR A 586 2.04 -17.16 -29.20
CA TYR A 586 1.92 -15.91 -28.43
C TYR A 586 0.59 -15.19 -28.65
N ALA A 587 -0.03 -15.29 -29.84
CA ALA A 587 -1.38 -14.79 -30.05
C ALA A 587 -2.40 -15.53 -29.16
N GLU A 588 -2.38 -16.88 -29.19
CA GLU A 588 -3.21 -17.74 -28.34
C GLU A 588 -2.92 -17.51 -26.83
N LEU A 589 -1.66 -17.21 -26.47
CA LEU A 589 -1.22 -16.91 -25.10
C LEU A 589 -1.81 -15.58 -24.60
N ALA A 590 -1.72 -14.52 -25.39
CA ALA A 590 -2.23 -13.20 -25.04
C ALA A 590 -3.75 -13.23 -24.81
N GLU A 591 -4.50 -13.89 -25.70
CA GLU A 591 -5.95 -14.07 -25.55
C GLU A 591 -6.32 -14.78 -24.23
N LYS A 592 -5.57 -15.83 -23.85
CA LYS A 592 -5.81 -16.56 -22.61
C LYS A 592 -5.42 -15.79 -21.35
N PHE A 593 -4.35 -14.98 -21.40
CA PHE A 593 -4.03 -14.07 -20.30
C PHE A 593 -5.09 -12.98 -20.12
N GLN A 594 -5.57 -12.38 -21.21
CA GLN A 594 -6.65 -11.40 -21.15
C GLN A 594 -7.94 -12.02 -20.58
N ALA A 595 -8.26 -13.27 -20.98
CA ALA A 595 -9.38 -14.01 -20.40
C ALA A 595 -9.19 -14.28 -18.89
N ALA A 596 -8.00 -14.71 -18.46
CA ALA A 596 -7.69 -14.95 -17.05
C ALA A 596 -7.73 -13.65 -16.23
N SER A 597 -7.20 -12.54 -16.75
CA SER A 597 -7.25 -11.23 -16.10
C SER A 597 -8.68 -10.66 -16.05
N SER A 598 -9.56 -11.03 -16.99
CA SER A 598 -10.95 -10.58 -17.00
C SER A 598 -11.81 -11.28 -15.94
N LEU A 599 -11.43 -12.50 -15.52
CA LEU A 599 -12.09 -13.26 -14.46
C LEU A 599 -11.74 -12.75 -13.05
N VAL A 600 -10.59 -12.08 -12.90
CA VAL A 600 -10.11 -11.47 -11.65
C VAL A 600 -9.60 -10.05 -11.92
N PRO A 601 -10.47 -9.12 -12.30
CA PRO A 601 -10.08 -7.82 -12.83
C PRO A 601 -9.44 -6.93 -11.77
N PHE A 602 -8.36 -6.24 -12.15
CA PHE A 602 -7.75 -5.20 -11.32
C PHE A 602 -8.64 -3.96 -11.26
N LYS A 603 -9.14 -3.63 -10.05
CA LYS A 603 -10.06 -2.49 -9.81
C LYS A 603 -9.37 -1.25 -9.24
N GLY A 604 -8.03 -1.21 -9.25
CA GLY A 604 -7.21 -0.11 -8.73
C GLY A 604 -6.58 -0.39 -7.35
N PRO A 605 -5.71 0.51 -6.86
CA PRO A 605 -4.91 0.28 -5.65
C PRO A 605 -5.75 -0.02 -4.40
N GLY A 606 -5.41 -1.10 -3.70
CA GLY A 606 -6.06 -1.49 -2.44
C GLY A 606 -7.46 -2.09 -2.56
N VAL A 607 -7.98 -2.28 -3.78
CA VAL A 607 -9.25 -2.95 -4.05
C VAL A 607 -8.98 -4.35 -4.60
N ALA A 608 -9.21 -5.37 -3.78
CA ALA A 608 -9.28 -6.76 -4.21
C ALA A 608 -10.73 -7.24 -4.07
N ASP A 609 -11.22 -7.90 -5.11
CA ASP A 609 -12.58 -8.43 -5.20
C ASP A 609 -12.52 -9.65 -6.12
N VAL A 610 -12.01 -10.75 -5.56
CA VAL A 610 -11.73 -12.01 -6.26
C VAL A 610 -12.84 -13.00 -5.94
N GLU A 611 -13.72 -13.23 -6.91
CA GLU A 611 -14.72 -14.28 -6.84
C GLU A 611 -14.03 -15.65 -6.86
N GLN A 612 -14.05 -16.35 -5.72
CA GLN A 612 -13.33 -17.63 -5.56
C GLN A 612 -13.85 -18.72 -6.52
N GLU A 613 -15.09 -18.60 -7.01
CA GLU A 613 -15.68 -19.45 -8.04
C GLU A 613 -14.95 -19.37 -9.40
N ASN A 614 -14.27 -18.25 -9.69
CA ASN A 614 -13.54 -18.05 -10.95
C ASN A 614 -12.12 -18.65 -10.91
N ILE A 615 -11.56 -18.93 -9.73
CA ILE A 615 -10.18 -19.42 -9.56
C ILE A 615 -9.89 -20.75 -10.29
N PRO A 616 -10.78 -21.77 -10.29
CA PRO A 616 -10.58 -22.98 -11.08
C PRO A 616 -10.39 -22.71 -12.59
N GLN A 617 -11.15 -21.77 -13.15
CA GLN A 617 -11.05 -21.39 -14.57
C GLN A 617 -9.77 -20.57 -14.84
N VAL A 618 -9.37 -19.69 -13.92
CA VAL A 618 -8.07 -19.00 -13.99
C VAL A 618 -6.91 -19.99 -13.98
N ILE A 619 -6.96 -21.02 -13.13
CA ILE A 619 -5.95 -22.11 -13.10
C ILE A 619 -5.89 -22.87 -14.43
N GLU A 620 -7.05 -23.17 -15.04
CA GLU A 620 -7.11 -23.85 -16.33
C GLU A 620 -6.47 -23.02 -17.45
N LEU A 621 -6.83 -21.73 -17.54
CA LEU A 621 -6.28 -20.81 -18.53
C LEU A 621 -4.76 -20.65 -18.37
N LEU A 622 -4.27 -20.48 -17.14
CA LEU A 622 -2.84 -20.33 -16.87
C LEU A 622 -2.04 -21.62 -17.13
N ALA A 623 -2.64 -22.80 -16.97
CA ALA A 623 -2.03 -24.06 -17.35
C ALA A 623 -1.89 -24.18 -18.89
N GLN A 624 -2.91 -23.75 -19.64
CA GLN A 624 -2.83 -23.65 -21.09
C GLN A 624 -1.79 -22.61 -21.53
N CYS A 625 -1.66 -21.47 -20.83
CA CYS A 625 -0.61 -20.48 -21.08
C CYS A 625 0.80 -21.07 -20.93
N LEU A 626 1.07 -21.82 -19.86
CA LEU A 626 2.35 -22.51 -19.66
C LEU A 626 2.68 -23.44 -20.83
N GLU A 627 1.72 -24.24 -21.32
CA GLU A 627 1.94 -25.10 -22.49
C GLU A 627 2.24 -24.32 -23.78
N LEU A 628 1.53 -23.21 -24.01
CA LEU A 628 1.70 -22.38 -25.19
C LEU A 628 3.07 -21.69 -25.20
N GLU A 629 3.46 -21.06 -24.09
CA GLU A 629 4.74 -20.35 -23.99
C GLU A 629 5.92 -21.34 -23.98
N THR A 630 5.77 -22.54 -23.40
CA THR A 630 6.78 -23.61 -23.53
C THR A 630 7.08 -23.94 -24.99
N ARG A 631 6.05 -24.12 -25.83
CA ARG A 631 6.23 -24.44 -27.26
C ARG A 631 6.74 -23.24 -28.06
N ALA A 632 6.32 -22.03 -27.72
CA ALA A 632 6.83 -20.81 -28.34
C ALA A 632 8.34 -20.64 -28.07
N MET A 633 8.78 -20.84 -26.82
CA MET A 633 10.20 -20.75 -26.46
C MET A 633 11.04 -21.85 -27.13
N GLN A 634 10.53 -23.07 -27.26
CA GLN A 634 11.18 -24.13 -28.05
C GLN A 634 11.33 -23.75 -29.53
N THR A 635 10.35 -23.05 -30.11
CA THR A 635 10.44 -22.55 -31.49
C THR A 635 11.48 -21.43 -31.61
N ILE A 636 11.49 -20.49 -30.66
CA ILE A 636 12.46 -19.38 -30.61
C ILE A 636 13.89 -19.93 -30.46
N GLU A 637 14.12 -20.87 -29.55
CA GLU A 637 15.40 -21.55 -29.34
C GLU A 637 15.89 -22.28 -30.61
N GLN A 638 14.98 -22.94 -31.35
CA GLN A 638 15.30 -23.58 -32.64
C GLN A 638 15.60 -22.58 -33.77
N VAL A 639 15.08 -21.35 -33.72
CA VAL A 639 15.42 -20.29 -34.68
C VAL A 639 16.77 -19.66 -34.33
N LEU A 640 17.03 -19.40 -33.05
CA LEU A 640 18.30 -18.84 -32.57
C LEU A 640 19.50 -19.78 -32.78
N ALA A 641 19.28 -21.09 -32.80
CA ALA A 641 20.33 -22.10 -33.01
C ALA A 641 20.73 -22.32 -34.49
N LYS A 642 20.15 -21.56 -35.44
CA LYS A 642 20.48 -21.58 -36.87
C LYS A 642 21.41 -20.42 -37.24
#